data_AF-A0A8K0QT51-F1
#
_entry.id   AF-A0A8K0QT51-F1
#
_cell.length_a   1.000
_cell.length_b   1.000
_cell.length_c   1.000
_cell.angle_alpha   90.00
_cell.angle_beta   90.00
_cell.angle_gamma   90.00
#
_symmetry.space_group_name_H-M   'P 1'
#
loop_
_entity.id
_entity.type
_entity.pdbx_description
1 polymer ?
#
loop_
_entity_poly.entity_id
_entity_poly.type
_entity_poly.pdbx_seq_one_letter_code
_entity_poly.pdbx_strand_id
1 'polypeptide(L)'
;MADNINFIAASEDSDASAGVATPASDMEAQIEEEQRIPLSDITRGIQGVASVLKLSDDHVSTIVALLTGSKQAQNLFLEEWLETTMQVTLEDDQRQIVNVAIALAFLRLSGRAGVIISPAHLELVWTLIKCALQSPSVPWQISRSAQGLHAIPLWSFITDGCIDELIRLHIWLPDGVRANPDLAIHMHQPHGQSWILAGEGTDNTFDVVPADQNDANHAIYQVGWAGPDSKESNRAYKVHSKSSTVTNTGKLVRVTQTRADLHTRNMTYHIPAGVYHSSVVEPDALHATLMFFDSHRGYIHDAPVIGPISREPATHDRKPANLSIDEVAVIISDLRSWEIHQEIGQQHSDLGEWEEAIRSFRTALHICRNNKWMNSPRYLHVTLGKLGHMYRMLGLCEKACECLDEVVSNAPLSQFRVDCAGELATVFRHMDRLEDCKRMSESQYLGAKELNLEKYICRAAGTLGMVTYQLYLLNKDPNLLDSAITLLQERVERAQQLGDVTSEAIGQGRLSLCYIAKSDFDRAISTARNNYDLMFMQNDTSKQGFARAFFGRTLLLAGRREEALKLFNPVDGCPPIIALCKEISAEHREYITEIIAAGANLKLRDEQGYSALECAVYNGDSETTRIIEDGLRAQIASEGGNVEAELAQLQYEATLRKGYRELFQDKLRPVLLEKEDAPRIKVLRGTYAEALDKDDTKRGTFDRFKYVRYADFQQCGRLPRSSDSFTKDHIEHVEGTETPFVLFFSYRWIAKDPGSQSDGDSPDNVQHTQYNRMLRAIELFLELHSGIDRSRLCIWLDFACIDQDNQKPGVASLPMNLAQCDGVVSLIDERYYERSWCCVEVLMIQTLRKAYGLHIWYEHFIDPHTGQESLRDGPLDLDINMAEKKVTYETDRPKLIFLERQTRLLG
;
A
#
# COMPACT_ATOMS: atom_id res chain seq x y z
N MET A 1 -16.89 -18.05 -7.83
CA MET A 1 -16.72 -17.15 -9.00
C MET A 1 -16.29 -15.83 -8.38
N ALA A 2 -15.01 -15.49 -8.28
CA ALA A 2 -14.00 -15.38 -9.34
C ALA A 2 -14.50 -14.51 -10.51
N ASP A 3 -14.88 -13.27 -10.18
CA ASP A 3 -14.94 -12.16 -11.13
C ASP A 3 -13.74 -11.25 -10.75
N ASN A 4 -12.58 -11.34 -11.41
CA ASN A 4 -12.30 -10.81 -12.75
C ASN A 4 -12.96 -9.45 -13.01
N ILE A 5 -12.52 -8.45 -12.25
CA ILE A 5 -12.72 -7.05 -12.62
C ILE A 5 -11.62 -6.65 -13.61
N ASN A 6 -11.84 -7.00 -14.86
CA ASN A 6 -11.25 -6.30 -16.00
C ASN A 6 -12.01 -4.97 -16.15
N PHE A 7 -11.48 -3.87 -15.59
CA PHE A 7 -11.83 -2.52 -16.05
C PHE A 7 -10.63 -1.91 -16.76
N ILE A 8 -10.61 -2.09 -18.07
CA ILE A 8 -9.92 -1.18 -18.99
C ILE A 8 -10.72 0.12 -18.97
N ALA A 9 -10.24 1.09 -18.21
CA ALA A 9 -10.62 2.49 -18.34
C ALA A 9 -9.33 3.27 -18.61
N ALA A 10 -9.17 3.73 -19.84
CA ALA A 10 -8.12 4.64 -20.24
C ALA A 10 -8.25 5.93 -19.41
N SER A 11 -7.31 6.17 -18.49
CA SER A 11 -7.04 7.48 -17.92
C SER A 11 -5.79 8.02 -18.60
N GLU A 12 -5.98 8.77 -19.68
CA GLU A 12 -4.99 9.74 -20.13
C GLU A 12 -4.93 10.90 -19.12
N ASP A 13 -3.73 11.46 -18.98
CA ASP A 13 -3.34 12.65 -18.20
C ASP A 13 -3.06 12.49 -16.69
N SER A 14 -1.88 11.92 -16.42
CA SER A 14 -0.97 12.48 -15.40
C SER A 14 0.49 12.15 -15.76
N ASP A 15 1.01 12.77 -16.82
CA ASP A 15 2.39 12.51 -17.26
C ASP A 15 3.35 13.64 -16.91
N ALA A 16 4.27 13.32 -16.01
CA ALA A 16 5.62 13.87 -16.03
C ALA A 16 6.55 12.74 -15.54
N SER A 17 6.47 11.60 -16.22
CA SER A 17 7.51 10.58 -16.22
C SER A 17 8.26 10.67 -17.55
N ALA A 18 9.58 10.62 -17.50
CA ALA A 18 10.41 10.68 -18.69
C ALA A 18 10.01 9.56 -19.66
N GLY A 19 9.70 9.93 -20.90
CA GLY A 19 9.21 9.02 -21.93
C GLY A 19 10.13 7.81 -22.11
N VAL A 20 9.64 6.64 -21.72
CA VAL A 20 10.19 5.35 -22.15
C VAL A 20 9.62 5.08 -23.53
N ALA A 21 10.38 5.46 -24.55
CA ALA A 21 10.11 5.03 -25.92
C ALA A 21 10.22 3.49 -25.96
N THR A 22 9.11 2.81 -26.18
CA THR A 22 9.09 1.42 -26.64
C THR A 22 9.48 1.40 -28.13
N PRO A 23 10.58 0.74 -28.54
CA PRO A 23 10.79 0.40 -29.94
C PRO A 23 10.11 -0.94 -30.24
N ALA A 24 9.31 -0.93 -31.30
CA ALA A 24 8.42 -1.99 -31.76
C ALA A 24 9.07 -3.36 -32.05
N SER A 25 8.28 -4.42 -31.88
CA SER A 25 8.06 -5.41 -32.94
C SER A 25 6.69 -6.06 -32.81
N ASP A 26 5.90 -5.97 -33.87
CA ASP A 26 4.63 -6.67 -34.08
C ASP A 26 4.81 -8.20 -33.98
N MET A 27 4.54 -8.73 -32.79
CA MET A 27 4.08 -10.11 -32.58
C MET A 27 2.96 -10.00 -31.56
N GLU A 28 1.76 -10.48 -31.90
CA GLU A 28 0.69 -10.67 -30.93
C GLU A 28 1.24 -11.52 -29.78
N ALA A 29 1.64 -10.88 -28.68
CA ALA A 29 2.14 -11.58 -27.51
C ALA A 29 1.01 -12.46 -26.97
N GLN A 30 1.23 -13.78 -26.96
CA GLN A 30 0.25 -14.70 -26.42
C GLN A 30 0.11 -14.47 -24.91
N ILE A 31 -1.14 -14.41 -24.46
CA ILE A 31 -1.50 -14.27 -23.05
C ILE A 31 -1.24 -15.62 -22.35
N GLU A 32 -0.68 -15.55 -21.16
CA GLU A 32 -0.20 -16.68 -20.34
C GLU A 32 -1.22 -17.76 -19.99
N GLU A 33 -2.52 -17.44 -20.06
CA GLU A 33 -3.64 -18.31 -19.65
C GLU A 33 -3.71 -19.66 -20.38
N GLU A 34 -2.97 -19.83 -21.47
CA GLU A 34 -2.90 -21.10 -22.23
C GLU A 34 -1.61 -21.90 -21.98
N GLN A 35 -0.65 -21.39 -21.20
CA GLN A 35 0.66 -22.01 -21.03
C GLN A 35 0.58 -23.24 -20.11
N ARG A 36 0.56 -24.41 -20.73
CA ARG A 36 0.62 -25.71 -20.05
C ARG A 36 2.06 -26.22 -19.96
N ILE A 37 2.34 -26.95 -18.88
CA ILE A 37 3.64 -27.54 -18.56
C ILE A 37 3.50 -29.06 -18.70
N PRO A 38 4.20 -29.71 -19.64
CA PRO A 38 4.19 -31.16 -19.73
C PRO A 38 5.07 -31.78 -18.64
N LEU A 39 4.70 -32.97 -18.17
CA LEU A 39 5.47 -33.73 -17.17
C LEU A 39 6.95 -33.94 -17.57
N SER A 40 7.25 -33.99 -18.87
CA SER A 40 8.62 -34.07 -19.39
C SER A 40 9.48 -32.89 -18.97
N ASP A 41 8.91 -31.68 -18.96
CA ASP A 41 9.61 -30.45 -18.61
C ASP A 41 9.80 -30.31 -17.11
N ILE A 42 8.86 -30.81 -16.30
CA ILE A 42 9.05 -30.93 -14.84
C ILE A 42 10.14 -31.96 -14.52
N THR A 43 10.11 -33.11 -15.17
CA THR A 43 11.15 -34.16 -15.01
C THR A 43 12.53 -33.61 -15.38
N ARG A 44 12.62 -32.87 -16.49
CA ARG A 44 13.83 -32.15 -16.89
C ARG A 44 14.21 -31.10 -15.83
N GLY A 45 13.25 -30.39 -15.26
CA GLY A 45 13.50 -29.41 -14.20
C GLY A 45 14.07 -30.03 -12.93
N ILE A 46 13.56 -31.18 -12.50
CA ILE A 46 14.11 -31.92 -11.36
C ILE A 46 15.57 -32.29 -11.61
N GLN A 47 15.90 -32.76 -12.83
CA GLN A 47 17.29 -33.05 -13.21
C GLN A 47 18.16 -31.78 -13.20
N GLY A 48 17.64 -30.66 -13.71
CA GLY A 48 18.35 -29.37 -13.73
C GLY A 48 18.62 -28.81 -12.34
N VAL A 49 17.65 -28.91 -11.43
CA VAL A 49 17.77 -28.51 -10.01
C VAL A 49 18.74 -29.43 -9.28
N ALA A 50 18.62 -30.74 -9.48
CA ALA A 50 19.51 -31.75 -8.90
C ALA A 50 20.97 -31.56 -9.33
N SER A 51 21.22 -31.18 -10.59
CA SER A 51 22.56 -30.86 -11.09
C SER A 51 23.21 -29.71 -10.31
N VAL A 52 22.45 -28.67 -9.96
CA VAL A 52 22.94 -27.54 -9.18
C VAL A 52 23.26 -27.95 -7.74
N LEU A 53 22.36 -28.71 -7.13
CA LEU A 53 22.45 -29.19 -5.75
C LEU A 53 23.42 -30.38 -5.57
N LYS A 54 23.92 -30.95 -6.67
CA LYS A 54 24.81 -32.13 -6.71
C LYS A 54 24.17 -33.37 -6.06
N LEU A 55 22.88 -33.58 -6.31
CA LEU A 55 22.17 -34.77 -5.82
C LEU A 55 22.58 -36.03 -6.61
N SER A 56 22.42 -37.20 -6.01
CA SER A 56 22.69 -38.48 -6.68
C SER A 56 21.58 -38.86 -7.66
N ASP A 57 21.93 -39.61 -8.70
CA ASP A 57 20.97 -40.11 -9.71
C ASP A 57 19.85 -40.98 -9.08
N ASP A 58 20.15 -41.69 -8.00
CA ASP A 58 19.19 -42.52 -7.26
C ASP A 58 18.12 -41.67 -6.55
N HIS A 59 18.52 -40.57 -5.94
CA HIS A 59 17.61 -39.62 -5.29
C HIS A 59 16.72 -38.94 -6.34
N VAL A 60 17.31 -38.51 -7.48
CA VAL A 60 16.54 -37.96 -8.61
C VAL A 60 15.53 -38.96 -9.16
N SER A 61 15.96 -40.20 -9.38
CA SER A 61 15.09 -41.26 -9.89
C SER A 61 13.93 -41.55 -8.94
N THR A 62 14.15 -41.45 -7.62
CA THR A 62 13.12 -41.60 -6.60
C THR A 62 12.06 -40.50 -6.70
N ILE A 63 12.46 -39.23 -6.78
CA ILE A 63 11.52 -38.10 -6.93
C ILE A 63 10.70 -38.25 -8.21
N VAL A 64 11.36 -38.57 -9.34
CA VAL A 64 10.68 -38.76 -10.62
C VAL A 64 9.72 -39.96 -10.58
N ALA A 65 10.08 -41.06 -9.92
CA ALA A 65 9.19 -42.21 -9.76
C ALA A 65 7.94 -41.88 -8.93
N LEU A 66 8.08 -41.08 -7.86
CA LEU A 66 6.95 -40.64 -7.02
C LEU A 66 5.96 -39.77 -7.82
N LEU A 67 6.47 -38.88 -8.67
CA LEU A 67 5.65 -38.03 -9.54
C LEU A 67 5.04 -38.75 -10.75
N THR A 68 5.73 -39.76 -11.30
CA THR A 68 5.22 -40.54 -12.44
C THR A 68 4.26 -41.65 -12.00
N GLY A 69 4.34 -42.08 -10.74
CA GLY A 69 3.44 -43.05 -10.12
C GLY A 69 2.00 -42.56 -9.99
N SER A 70 1.78 -41.23 -9.89
CA SER A 70 0.48 -40.60 -10.10
C SER A 70 0.14 -40.59 -11.59
N LYS A 71 -0.58 -41.60 -12.08
CA LYS A 71 -0.94 -41.78 -13.50
C LYS A 71 -1.63 -40.53 -14.09
N GLN A 72 -0.94 -39.82 -14.98
CA GLN A 72 -1.36 -39.51 -16.36
C GLN A 72 -0.28 -38.71 -17.10
N ALA A 73 -0.24 -38.84 -18.44
CA ALA A 73 0.53 -37.99 -19.35
C ALA A 73 -0.03 -36.56 -19.32
N GLN A 74 0.32 -35.83 -18.26
CA GLN A 74 -0.31 -34.58 -17.87
C GLN A 74 0.43 -33.40 -18.50
N ASN A 75 -0.36 -32.55 -19.16
CA ASN A 75 0.03 -31.23 -19.64
C ASN A 75 -0.93 -30.24 -18.97
N LEU A 76 -0.52 -29.71 -17.83
CA LEU A 76 -1.37 -28.98 -16.88
C LEU A 76 -0.88 -27.54 -16.74
N PHE A 77 -1.77 -26.68 -16.25
CA PHE A 77 -1.42 -25.34 -15.81
C PHE A 77 -0.57 -25.36 -14.53
N LEU A 78 0.02 -24.22 -14.20
CA LEU A 78 0.90 -24.08 -13.03
C LEU A 78 0.18 -24.48 -11.74
N GLU A 79 -1.02 -23.95 -11.51
CA GLU A 79 -1.84 -24.18 -10.33
C GLU A 79 -2.27 -25.65 -10.23
N GLU A 80 -2.69 -26.23 -11.36
CA GLU A 80 -3.09 -27.64 -11.44
C GLU A 80 -1.92 -28.59 -11.07
N TRP A 81 -0.69 -28.24 -11.45
CA TRP A 81 0.51 -28.98 -11.03
C TRP A 81 0.75 -28.88 -9.52
N LEU A 82 0.55 -27.71 -8.93
CA LEU A 82 0.71 -27.52 -7.48
C LEU A 82 -0.35 -28.32 -6.72
N GLU A 83 -1.61 -28.27 -7.14
CA GLU A 83 -2.69 -29.08 -6.56
C GLU A 83 -2.40 -30.59 -6.69
N THR A 84 -1.94 -31.03 -7.86
CA THR A 84 -1.62 -32.45 -8.10
C THR A 84 -0.48 -32.93 -7.21
N THR A 85 0.59 -32.15 -7.09
CA THR A 85 1.77 -32.53 -6.28
C THR A 85 1.55 -32.37 -4.77
N MET A 86 0.52 -31.65 -4.33
CA MET A 86 0.07 -31.67 -2.93
C MET A 86 -0.49 -33.04 -2.52
N GLN A 87 -1.06 -33.80 -3.46
CA GLN A 87 -1.61 -35.14 -3.17
C GLN A 87 -0.54 -36.24 -3.12
N VAL A 88 0.67 -35.95 -3.61
CA VAL A 88 1.81 -36.88 -3.57
C VAL A 88 2.52 -36.74 -2.23
N THR A 89 2.77 -37.87 -1.54
CA THR A 89 3.59 -37.86 -0.32
C THR A 89 5.06 -37.70 -0.69
N LEU A 90 5.64 -36.55 -0.32
CA LEU A 90 7.02 -36.17 -0.57
C LEU A 90 7.67 -35.76 0.75
N GLU A 91 8.95 -36.08 0.93
CA GLU A 91 9.77 -35.48 1.98
C GLU A 91 9.96 -33.98 1.71
N ASP A 92 10.41 -33.20 2.70
CA ASP A 92 10.50 -31.75 2.56
C ASP A 92 11.45 -31.32 1.43
N ASP A 93 12.67 -31.89 1.38
CA ASP A 93 13.64 -31.63 0.32
C ASP A 93 13.07 -31.95 -1.07
N GLN A 94 12.45 -33.12 -1.21
CA GLN A 94 11.79 -33.57 -2.43
C GLN A 94 10.69 -32.59 -2.85
N ARG A 95 9.86 -32.14 -1.91
CA ARG A 95 8.79 -31.17 -2.17
C ARG A 95 9.34 -29.83 -2.64
N GLN A 96 10.39 -29.31 -2.00
CA GLN A 96 11.03 -28.06 -2.42
C GLN A 96 11.65 -28.18 -3.82
N ILE A 97 12.33 -29.30 -4.12
CA ILE A 97 12.91 -29.56 -5.45
C ILE A 97 11.83 -29.59 -6.53
N VAL A 98 10.72 -30.29 -6.28
CA VAL A 98 9.58 -30.38 -7.22
C VAL A 98 8.94 -29.03 -7.44
N ASN A 99 8.70 -28.25 -6.38
CA ASN A 99 8.12 -26.92 -6.47
C ASN A 99 8.99 -25.97 -7.32
N VAL A 100 10.32 -25.97 -7.10
CA VAL A 100 11.25 -25.17 -7.91
C VAL A 100 11.28 -25.67 -9.36
N ALA A 101 11.26 -26.99 -9.59
CA ALA A 101 11.25 -27.55 -10.92
C ALA A 101 9.99 -27.13 -11.71
N ILE A 102 8.82 -27.16 -11.09
CA ILE A 102 7.54 -26.70 -11.69
C ILE A 102 7.64 -25.21 -12.03
N ALA A 103 8.03 -24.37 -11.06
CA ALA A 103 8.12 -22.92 -11.23
C ALA A 103 9.08 -22.52 -12.36
N LEU A 104 10.24 -23.18 -12.44
CA LEU A 104 11.25 -22.86 -13.46
C LEU A 104 10.93 -23.48 -14.83
N ALA A 105 10.27 -24.65 -14.88
CA ALA A 105 9.76 -25.22 -16.12
C ALA A 105 8.72 -24.30 -16.75
N PHE A 106 7.84 -23.72 -15.92
CA PHE A 106 6.89 -22.70 -16.34
C PHE A 106 7.59 -21.50 -17.00
N LEU A 107 8.50 -20.82 -16.27
CA LEU A 107 9.25 -19.68 -16.80
C LEU A 107 10.00 -20.01 -18.09
N ARG A 108 10.62 -21.19 -18.15
CA ARG A 108 11.37 -21.66 -19.31
C ARG A 108 10.48 -21.79 -20.55
N LEU A 109 9.32 -22.40 -20.42
CA LEU A 109 8.38 -22.57 -21.52
C LEU A 109 7.78 -21.24 -21.96
N SER A 110 7.30 -20.43 -21.01
CA SER A 110 6.76 -19.09 -21.26
C SER A 110 7.80 -18.21 -21.97
N GLY A 111 9.04 -18.21 -21.50
CA GLY A 111 10.13 -17.44 -22.10
C GLY A 111 10.48 -17.86 -23.53
N ARG A 112 10.39 -19.16 -23.86
CA ARG A 112 10.60 -19.66 -25.23
C ARG A 112 9.43 -19.38 -26.15
N ALA A 113 8.21 -19.37 -25.62
CA ALA A 113 7.01 -19.03 -26.36
C ALA A 113 6.83 -17.51 -26.56
N GLY A 114 7.59 -16.68 -25.84
CA GLY A 114 7.43 -15.22 -25.86
C GLY A 114 6.18 -14.75 -25.11
N VAL A 115 5.70 -15.57 -24.17
CA VAL A 115 4.52 -15.29 -23.33
C VAL A 115 4.89 -14.26 -22.26
N ILE A 116 4.02 -13.26 -22.09
CA ILE A 116 4.13 -12.25 -21.03
C ILE A 116 3.54 -12.83 -19.75
N ILE A 117 4.35 -12.85 -18.69
CA ILE A 117 3.99 -13.42 -17.38
C ILE A 117 3.28 -12.36 -16.54
N SER A 118 2.13 -12.70 -16.00
CA SER A 118 1.37 -11.83 -15.11
C SER A 118 2.08 -11.63 -13.76
N PRO A 119 1.88 -10.49 -13.08
CA PRO A 119 2.41 -10.27 -11.73
C PRO A 119 2.01 -11.36 -10.72
N ALA A 120 0.81 -11.93 -10.85
CA ALA A 120 0.30 -12.98 -9.97
C ALA A 120 1.06 -14.31 -10.14
N HIS A 121 1.28 -14.77 -11.37
CA HIS A 121 2.06 -15.98 -11.62
C HIS A 121 3.54 -15.77 -11.27
N LEU A 122 4.12 -14.58 -11.49
CA LEU A 122 5.49 -14.29 -11.05
C LEU A 122 5.61 -14.28 -9.50
N GLU A 123 4.59 -13.82 -8.78
CA GLU A 123 4.52 -13.94 -7.31
C GLU A 123 4.41 -15.40 -6.86
N LEU A 124 3.63 -16.22 -7.56
CA LEU A 124 3.53 -17.66 -7.26
C LEU A 124 4.88 -18.36 -7.49
N VAL A 125 5.55 -18.09 -8.61
CA VAL A 125 6.91 -18.57 -8.90
C VAL A 125 7.90 -18.14 -7.81
N TRP A 126 7.88 -16.87 -7.41
CA TRP A 126 8.73 -16.39 -6.32
C TRP A 126 8.42 -17.09 -4.99
N THR A 127 7.15 -17.29 -4.66
CA THR A 127 6.73 -17.98 -3.43
C THR A 127 7.31 -19.39 -3.35
N LEU A 128 7.24 -20.15 -4.44
CA LEU A 128 7.80 -21.51 -4.52
C LEU A 128 9.32 -21.51 -4.36
N ILE A 129 10.02 -20.59 -5.05
CA ILE A 129 11.48 -20.45 -4.94
C ILE A 129 11.88 -20.02 -3.54
N LYS A 130 11.19 -19.03 -2.95
CA LYS A 130 11.41 -18.55 -1.60
C LYS A 130 11.30 -19.69 -0.58
N CYS A 131 10.23 -20.47 -0.62
CA CYS A 131 10.07 -21.62 0.28
C CYS A 131 11.27 -22.59 0.19
N ALA A 132 11.75 -22.86 -1.02
CA ALA A 132 12.93 -23.70 -1.21
C ALA A 132 14.24 -23.06 -0.73
N LEU A 133 14.40 -21.74 -0.86
CA LEU A 133 15.57 -21.00 -0.36
C LEU A 133 15.60 -20.93 1.18
N GLN A 134 14.43 -20.88 1.82
CA GLN A 134 14.29 -20.84 3.29
C GLN A 134 14.31 -22.23 3.93
N SER A 135 14.11 -23.30 3.15
CA SER A 135 14.15 -24.64 3.71
C SER A 135 15.59 -25.08 4.00
N PRO A 136 15.88 -25.55 5.23
CA PRO A 136 17.20 -26.08 5.57
C PRO A 136 17.50 -27.43 4.91
N SER A 137 16.49 -28.10 4.33
CA SER A 137 16.65 -29.41 3.68
C SER A 137 17.30 -29.33 2.30
N VAL A 138 17.34 -28.13 1.69
CA VAL A 138 17.90 -27.90 0.35
C VAL A 138 19.09 -26.92 0.41
N PRO A 139 20.35 -27.41 0.36
CA PRO A 139 21.52 -26.57 0.57
C PRO A 139 21.95 -25.81 -0.71
N TRP A 140 21.27 -24.70 -0.99
CA TRP A 140 21.63 -23.80 -2.08
C TRP A 140 23.02 -23.18 -1.88
N GLN A 141 23.64 -22.70 -2.97
CA GLN A 141 24.93 -22.00 -2.92
C GLN A 141 24.80 -20.59 -3.50
N ILE A 142 25.35 -19.62 -2.78
CA ILE A 142 25.40 -18.22 -3.18
C ILE A 142 26.86 -17.78 -3.33
N SER A 143 27.16 -17.08 -4.43
CA SER A 143 28.49 -16.51 -4.66
C SER A 143 28.40 -15.15 -5.33
N ARG A 144 29.32 -14.24 -4.98
CA ARG A 144 29.45 -12.95 -5.67
C ARG A 144 30.26 -13.10 -6.95
N SER A 145 29.77 -12.51 -8.02
CA SER A 145 30.43 -12.47 -9.32
C SER A 145 31.36 -11.25 -9.48
N ALA A 146 32.18 -11.25 -10.52
CA ALA A 146 33.01 -10.10 -10.89
C ALA A 146 32.20 -8.85 -11.28
N GLN A 147 30.91 -9.02 -11.61
CA GLN A 147 29.97 -7.92 -11.89
C GLN A 147 29.30 -7.38 -10.61
N GLY A 148 29.78 -7.76 -9.43
CA GLY A 148 29.31 -7.23 -8.14
C GLY A 148 28.03 -7.86 -7.60
N LEU A 149 27.21 -8.49 -8.46
CA LEU A 149 25.99 -9.22 -8.07
C LEU A 149 26.29 -10.57 -7.42
N HIS A 150 25.42 -11.03 -6.53
CA HIS A 150 25.35 -12.41 -6.07
C HIS A 150 24.47 -13.24 -7.01
N ALA A 151 24.86 -14.49 -7.20
CA ALA A 151 24.10 -15.44 -7.98
C ALA A 151 23.83 -16.71 -7.17
N ILE A 152 22.57 -17.16 -7.19
CA ILE A 152 22.14 -18.49 -6.74
C ILE A 152 21.71 -19.25 -8.00
N PRO A 153 22.48 -20.25 -8.47
CA PRO A 153 22.01 -21.14 -9.51
C PRO A 153 20.80 -21.93 -9.00
N LEU A 154 19.79 -22.10 -9.85
CA LEU A 154 18.57 -22.84 -9.53
C LEU A 154 18.34 -24.02 -10.48
N TRP A 155 18.79 -23.89 -11.73
CA TRP A 155 18.66 -24.89 -12.78
C TRP A 155 19.91 -24.86 -13.66
N SER A 156 20.49 -26.01 -14.01
CA SER A 156 21.68 -26.04 -14.89
C SER A 156 21.75 -27.28 -15.77
N PHE A 157 22.01 -27.06 -17.07
CA PHE A 157 22.48 -28.05 -18.05
C PHE A 157 23.70 -27.48 -18.79
N ILE A 158 24.82 -28.20 -18.70
CA ILE A 158 26.08 -27.84 -19.35
C ILE A 158 26.54 -29.03 -20.20
N THR A 159 26.81 -28.79 -21.47
CA THR A 159 27.27 -29.80 -22.42
C THR A 159 28.63 -29.38 -22.95
N ASP A 160 29.66 -30.22 -22.80
CA ASP A 160 31.04 -29.95 -23.26
C ASP A 160 31.63 -28.60 -22.77
N GLY A 161 31.22 -28.15 -21.59
CA GLY A 161 31.64 -26.86 -21.02
C GLY A 161 30.90 -25.64 -21.59
N CYS A 162 29.90 -25.84 -22.43
CA CYS A 162 28.99 -24.81 -22.92
C CYS A 162 27.66 -24.84 -22.14
N ILE A 163 27.12 -23.66 -21.85
CA ILE A 163 25.79 -23.53 -21.22
C ILE A 163 24.74 -23.94 -22.25
N ASP A 164 23.98 -24.99 -21.96
CA ASP A 164 22.78 -25.34 -22.73
C ASP A 164 21.57 -24.57 -22.17
N GLU A 165 21.30 -24.76 -20.88
CA GLU A 165 20.25 -24.04 -20.14
C GLU A 165 20.77 -23.70 -18.74
N LEU A 166 20.55 -22.49 -18.26
CA LEU A 166 20.91 -22.09 -16.90
C LEU A 166 19.94 -21.04 -16.39
N ILE A 167 19.34 -21.26 -15.22
CA ILE A 167 18.53 -20.26 -14.53
C ILE A 167 19.20 -19.91 -13.21
N ARG A 168 19.39 -18.60 -12.97
CA ARG A 168 20.00 -18.06 -11.75
C ARG A 168 19.16 -16.95 -11.18
N LEU A 169 19.04 -16.92 -9.86
CA LEU A 169 18.62 -15.74 -9.14
C LEU A 169 19.82 -14.79 -9.02
N HIS A 170 19.75 -13.62 -9.66
CA HIS A 170 20.74 -12.56 -9.57
C HIS A 170 20.29 -11.51 -8.56
N ILE A 171 21.19 -11.11 -7.66
CA ILE A 171 20.88 -10.21 -6.54
C ILE A 171 21.99 -9.17 -6.38
N TRP A 172 21.63 -7.89 -6.49
CA TRP A 172 22.47 -6.77 -6.09
C TRP A 172 22.06 -6.36 -4.68
N LEU A 173 22.93 -6.56 -3.70
CA LEU A 173 22.66 -6.17 -2.32
C LEU A 173 22.88 -4.66 -2.12
N PRO A 174 22.20 -4.04 -1.14
CA PRO A 174 22.38 -2.62 -0.79
C PRO A 174 23.63 -2.42 0.10
N ASP A 175 24.77 -2.94 -0.35
CA ASP A 175 26.05 -2.93 0.39
C ASP A 175 27.14 -2.08 -0.26
N GLY A 176 26.78 -1.28 -1.27
CA GLY A 176 27.68 -0.43 -2.01
C GLY A 176 28.57 -1.15 -3.04
N VAL A 177 28.60 -2.48 -3.05
CA VAL A 177 29.49 -3.23 -3.95
C VAL A 177 28.82 -3.43 -5.30
N ARG A 178 29.43 -2.88 -6.35
CA ARG A 178 28.95 -2.96 -7.75
C ARG A 178 30.03 -3.51 -8.67
N ALA A 179 29.69 -3.71 -9.94
CA ALA A 179 30.65 -4.04 -10.98
C ALA A 179 31.77 -2.99 -11.00
N ASN A 180 33.01 -3.41 -11.30
CA ASN A 180 34.07 -2.46 -11.60
C ASN A 180 33.66 -1.69 -12.86
N PRO A 181 33.52 -0.35 -12.83
CA PRO A 181 33.07 0.43 -13.99
C PRO A 181 33.93 0.18 -15.24
N ASP A 182 35.24 -0.05 -15.05
CA ASP A 182 36.18 -0.34 -16.12
C ASP A 182 35.95 -1.71 -16.80
N LEU A 183 35.18 -2.62 -16.20
CA LEU A 183 34.98 -3.99 -16.68
C LEU A 183 33.50 -4.42 -16.64
N ALA A 184 32.58 -3.44 -16.57
CA ALA A 184 31.15 -3.68 -16.43
C ALA A 184 30.50 -4.12 -17.75
N ILE A 185 31.04 -3.68 -18.89
CA ILE A 185 30.50 -3.99 -20.21
C ILE A 185 30.94 -5.40 -20.60
N HIS A 186 29.97 -6.28 -20.80
CA HIS A 186 30.21 -7.68 -21.12
C HIS A 186 29.12 -8.21 -22.06
N MET A 187 29.31 -9.43 -22.55
CA MET A 187 28.30 -10.14 -23.32
C MET A 187 28.09 -11.54 -22.76
N HIS A 188 26.95 -12.13 -23.11
CA HIS A 188 26.60 -13.50 -22.75
C HIS A 188 26.84 -14.46 -23.93
N GLN A 189 27.27 -15.69 -23.63
CA GLN A 189 27.40 -16.75 -24.62
C GLN A 189 26.02 -17.15 -25.18
N PRO A 190 25.06 -17.63 -24.35
CA PRO A 190 23.69 -17.85 -24.79
C PRO A 190 22.82 -16.59 -24.69
N HIS A 191 21.64 -16.64 -25.31
CA HIS A 191 20.58 -15.66 -25.12
C HIS A 191 20.18 -15.57 -23.64
N GLY A 192 20.08 -14.35 -23.10
CA GLY A 192 19.61 -14.07 -21.75
C GLY A 192 18.18 -13.52 -21.72
N GLN A 193 17.37 -13.95 -20.77
CA GLN A 193 16.08 -13.35 -20.45
C GLN A 193 15.93 -13.21 -18.95
N SER A 194 15.41 -12.07 -18.51
CA SER A 194 15.32 -11.67 -17.11
C SER A 194 13.86 -11.47 -16.71
N TRP A 195 13.48 -11.88 -15.50
CA TRP A 195 12.18 -11.53 -14.87
C TRP A 195 12.43 -10.86 -13.52
N ILE A 196 12.12 -9.58 -13.43
CA ILE A 196 12.45 -8.77 -12.26
C ILE A 196 11.55 -9.13 -11.09
N LEU A 197 12.18 -9.59 -10.01
CA LEU A 197 11.50 -9.92 -8.78
C LEU A 197 11.37 -8.70 -7.85
N ALA A 198 12.38 -7.87 -7.74
CA ALA A 198 12.34 -6.74 -6.80
C ALA A 198 13.33 -5.66 -7.21
N GLY A 199 13.01 -4.41 -6.87
CA GLY A 199 13.88 -3.28 -7.08
C GLY A 199 13.97 -2.82 -8.52
N GLU A 200 14.85 -1.85 -8.72
CA GLU A 200 15.06 -1.14 -9.98
C GLU A 200 16.50 -1.32 -10.45
N GLY A 201 16.65 -1.59 -11.74
CA GLY A 201 17.95 -1.67 -12.41
C GLY A 201 17.86 -1.16 -13.84
N THR A 202 18.94 -0.58 -14.35
CA THR A 202 19.03 -0.13 -15.75
C THR A 202 19.94 -1.07 -16.52
N ASP A 203 19.45 -1.62 -17.63
CA ASP A 203 20.31 -2.34 -18.58
C ASP A 203 20.73 -1.41 -19.72
N ASN A 204 22.04 -1.30 -19.92
CA ASN A 204 22.61 -0.44 -20.96
C ASN A 204 23.15 -1.30 -22.08
N THR A 205 22.80 -0.99 -23.33
CA THR A 205 23.29 -1.70 -24.51
C THR A 205 24.35 -0.87 -25.23
N PHE A 206 25.39 -1.52 -25.75
CA PHE A 206 26.53 -0.87 -26.40
C PHE A 206 26.79 -1.42 -27.80
N ASP A 207 27.13 -0.51 -28.71
CA ASP A 207 27.79 -0.86 -29.96
C ASP A 207 29.31 -0.88 -29.73
N VAL A 208 29.96 -1.93 -30.23
CA VAL A 208 31.40 -2.16 -30.05
C VAL A 208 31.99 -2.49 -31.40
N VAL A 209 32.69 -1.51 -31.96
CA VAL A 209 33.31 -1.62 -33.28
C VAL A 209 34.84 -1.66 -33.17
N PRO A 210 35.55 -2.47 -33.99
CA PRO A 210 37.00 -2.42 -34.08
C PRO A 210 37.49 -0.99 -34.38
N ALA A 211 38.56 -0.57 -33.71
CA ALA A 211 39.12 0.76 -33.88
C ALA A 211 40.66 0.73 -33.87
N ASP A 212 41.26 1.76 -34.46
CA ASP A 212 42.71 1.96 -34.39
C ASP A 212 43.11 2.68 -33.09
N GLN A 213 44.40 2.98 -32.93
CA GLN A 213 44.93 3.58 -31.71
C GLN A 213 44.45 5.02 -31.46
N ASN A 214 44.01 5.72 -32.50
CA ASN A 214 43.57 7.11 -32.39
C ASN A 214 42.07 7.20 -32.06
N ASP A 215 41.29 6.23 -32.54
CA ASP A 215 39.82 6.21 -32.41
C ASP A 215 39.30 5.28 -31.30
N ALA A 216 40.15 4.40 -30.77
CA ALA A 216 39.77 3.47 -29.71
C ALA A 216 39.62 4.17 -28.36
N ASN A 217 38.59 3.78 -27.62
CA ASN A 217 38.39 4.18 -26.23
C ASN A 217 38.52 3.00 -25.24
N HIS A 218 38.49 1.76 -25.73
CA HIS A 218 38.58 0.55 -24.92
C HIS A 218 39.36 -0.57 -25.63
N ALA A 219 39.62 -1.67 -24.92
CA ALA A 219 40.17 -2.91 -25.44
C ALA A 219 39.29 -4.11 -25.07
N ILE A 220 39.41 -5.17 -25.86
CA ILE A 220 38.74 -6.46 -25.62
C ILE A 220 39.56 -7.30 -24.65
N TYR A 221 38.90 -7.82 -23.63
CA TYR A 221 39.43 -8.75 -22.64
C TYR A 221 38.80 -10.13 -22.80
N GLN A 222 39.63 -11.16 -22.75
CA GLN A 222 39.19 -12.55 -22.69
C GLN A 222 38.98 -12.97 -21.24
N VAL A 223 37.88 -13.69 -20.98
CA VAL A 223 37.55 -14.24 -19.67
C VAL A 223 37.89 -15.73 -19.61
N GLY A 224 38.49 -16.17 -18.50
CA GLY A 224 38.62 -17.58 -18.15
C GLY A 224 38.13 -17.85 -16.73
N TRP A 225 37.60 -19.05 -16.47
CA TRP A 225 37.05 -19.47 -15.19
C TRP A 225 37.84 -20.64 -14.58
N ALA A 226 38.15 -20.54 -13.29
CA ALA A 226 38.75 -21.61 -12.52
C ALA A 226 37.69 -22.39 -11.74
N GLY A 227 37.83 -23.73 -11.69
CA GLY A 227 36.92 -24.58 -10.92
C GLY A 227 37.27 -24.61 -9.42
N PRO A 228 36.48 -25.27 -8.57
CA PRO A 228 36.79 -25.44 -7.15
C PRO A 228 38.17 -26.08 -6.92
N ASP A 229 38.51 -27.08 -7.74
CA ASP A 229 39.69 -27.93 -7.58
C ASP A 229 40.85 -27.61 -8.55
N SER A 230 40.72 -26.56 -9.37
CA SER A 230 41.75 -26.19 -10.37
C SER A 230 42.27 -24.77 -10.14
N LYS A 231 43.57 -24.59 -10.29
CA LYS A 231 44.23 -23.27 -10.33
C LYS A 231 44.30 -22.68 -11.74
N GLU A 232 44.00 -23.47 -12.77
CA GLU A 232 44.02 -23.03 -14.17
C GLU A 232 42.64 -22.53 -14.61
N SER A 233 42.61 -21.29 -15.10
CA SER A 233 41.45 -20.68 -15.73
C SER A 233 41.35 -21.12 -17.19
N ASN A 234 40.20 -21.64 -17.62
CA ASN A 234 39.95 -21.99 -19.01
C ASN A 234 38.62 -21.39 -19.50
N ARG A 235 38.28 -21.59 -20.78
CA ARG A 235 37.05 -21.04 -21.39
C ARG A 235 35.78 -21.84 -21.09
N ALA A 236 35.89 -22.99 -20.44
CA ALA A 236 34.74 -23.83 -20.14
C ALA A 236 33.94 -23.23 -18.97
N TYR A 237 32.62 -23.12 -19.13
CA TYR A 237 31.75 -22.65 -18.07
C TYR A 237 31.67 -23.66 -16.93
N LYS A 238 31.62 -23.15 -15.69
CA LYS A 238 31.46 -23.96 -14.47
C LYS A 238 30.40 -23.30 -13.59
N VAL A 239 29.35 -24.05 -13.22
CA VAL A 239 28.26 -23.58 -12.34
C VAL A 239 28.81 -22.93 -11.07
N HIS A 240 29.76 -23.62 -10.43
CA HIS A 240 30.38 -23.23 -9.17
C HIS A 240 31.87 -22.86 -9.37
N SER A 241 32.17 -21.88 -10.23
CA SER A 241 33.55 -21.43 -10.44
C SER A 241 34.11 -20.70 -9.21
N LYS A 242 35.37 -20.94 -8.86
CA LYS A 242 36.04 -20.29 -7.72
C LYS A 242 36.51 -18.87 -8.04
N SER A 243 36.96 -18.63 -9.27
CA SER A 243 37.44 -17.32 -9.71
C SER A 243 37.26 -17.12 -11.21
N SER A 244 37.38 -15.87 -11.64
CA SER A 244 37.41 -15.49 -13.05
C SER A 244 38.59 -14.56 -13.32
N THR A 245 39.34 -14.83 -14.37
CA THR A 245 40.49 -14.04 -14.81
C THR A 245 40.15 -13.33 -16.11
N VAL A 246 40.39 -12.02 -16.18
CA VAL A 246 40.34 -11.23 -17.41
C VAL A 246 41.74 -10.98 -17.92
N THR A 247 41.96 -11.16 -19.22
CA THR A 247 43.27 -10.97 -19.88
C THR A 247 43.09 -10.11 -21.12
N ASN A 248 43.85 -9.02 -21.20
CA ASN A 248 43.80 -8.11 -22.35
C ASN A 248 44.22 -8.84 -23.62
N THR A 249 43.42 -8.75 -24.69
CA THR A 249 43.73 -9.39 -25.97
C THR A 249 44.56 -8.50 -26.91
N GLY A 250 44.74 -7.22 -26.56
CA GLY A 250 45.38 -6.20 -27.39
C GLY A 250 44.49 -5.67 -28.52
N LYS A 251 43.28 -6.20 -28.70
CA LYS A 251 42.33 -5.72 -29.72
C LYS A 251 41.64 -4.46 -29.23
N LEU A 252 41.83 -3.37 -29.97
CA LEU A 252 41.28 -2.05 -29.67
C LEU A 252 39.88 -1.87 -30.29
N VAL A 253 38.99 -1.22 -29.55
CA VAL A 253 37.60 -0.99 -29.96
C VAL A 253 37.13 0.41 -29.58
N ARG A 254 36.15 0.90 -30.34
CA ARG A 254 35.34 2.05 -30.00
C ARG A 254 33.98 1.57 -29.50
N VAL A 255 33.67 1.95 -28.27
CA VAL A 255 32.44 1.59 -27.56
C VAL A 255 31.53 2.81 -27.53
N THR A 256 30.26 2.64 -27.89
CA THR A 256 29.25 3.70 -27.84
C THR A 256 27.98 3.14 -27.22
N GLN A 257 27.47 3.79 -26.18
CA GLN A 257 26.19 3.41 -25.60
C GLN A 257 25.06 3.75 -26.57
N THR A 258 24.18 2.80 -26.81
CA THR A 258 23.07 2.93 -27.77
C THR A 258 21.72 3.03 -27.09
N ARG A 259 21.56 2.36 -25.93
CA ARG A 259 20.29 2.29 -25.20
C ARG A 259 20.55 2.21 -23.69
N ALA A 260 19.58 2.70 -22.92
CA ALA A 260 19.49 2.55 -21.46
C ALA A 260 18.03 2.27 -21.12
N ASP A 261 17.72 1.07 -20.63
CA ASP A 261 16.37 0.65 -20.31
C ASP A 261 16.21 0.44 -18.82
N LEU A 262 15.26 1.17 -18.22
CA LEU A 262 14.89 0.99 -16.83
C LEU A 262 13.97 -0.23 -16.68
N HIS A 263 14.28 -1.08 -15.70
CA HIS A 263 13.51 -2.27 -15.38
C HIS A 263 13.15 -2.29 -13.90
N THR A 264 11.87 -2.47 -13.62
CA THR A 264 11.29 -2.54 -12.28
C THR A 264 10.57 -3.88 -12.06
N ARG A 265 10.13 -4.15 -10.83
CA ARG A 265 9.40 -5.36 -10.44
C ARG A 265 8.30 -5.71 -11.46
N ASN A 266 8.19 -7.00 -11.78
CA ASN A 266 7.26 -7.60 -12.76
C ASN A 266 7.59 -7.37 -14.24
N MET A 267 8.61 -6.56 -14.57
CA MET A 267 9.07 -6.43 -15.95
C MET A 267 9.91 -7.65 -16.38
N THR A 268 10.01 -7.86 -17.69
CA THR A 268 10.95 -8.80 -18.32
C THR A 268 11.74 -8.09 -19.41
N TYR A 269 12.98 -8.52 -19.63
CA TYR A 269 13.81 -8.02 -20.73
C TYR A 269 14.74 -9.12 -21.26
N HIS A 270 15.27 -8.89 -22.47
CA HIS A 270 16.08 -9.86 -23.19
C HIS A 270 17.44 -9.27 -23.55
N ILE A 271 18.47 -10.11 -23.47
CA ILE A 271 19.82 -9.81 -23.93
C ILE A 271 20.18 -10.87 -24.96
N PRO A 272 20.10 -10.58 -26.26
CA PRO A 272 20.46 -11.53 -27.30
C PRO A 272 21.91 -12.00 -27.18
N ALA A 273 22.19 -13.22 -27.63
CA ALA A 273 23.54 -13.77 -27.63
C ALA A 273 24.48 -12.84 -28.43
N GLY A 274 25.61 -12.47 -27.83
CA GLY A 274 26.59 -11.59 -28.48
C GLY A 274 26.27 -10.10 -28.50
N VAL A 275 25.28 -9.65 -27.74
CA VAL A 275 25.08 -8.22 -27.49
C VAL A 275 25.91 -7.78 -26.28
N TYR A 276 26.61 -6.64 -26.41
CA TYR A 276 27.33 -6.03 -25.31
C TYR A 276 26.37 -5.20 -24.46
N HIS A 277 26.36 -5.47 -23.16
CA HIS A 277 25.51 -4.76 -22.21
C HIS A 277 26.19 -4.56 -20.85
N SER A 278 25.58 -3.73 -20.02
CA SER A 278 25.91 -3.61 -18.59
C SER A 278 24.66 -3.30 -17.77
N SER A 279 24.47 -4.05 -16.68
CA SER A 279 23.38 -3.82 -15.74
C SER A 279 23.87 -2.93 -14.58
N VAL A 280 23.20 -1.81 -14.38
CA VAL A 280 23.53 -0.77 -13.40
C VAL A 280 22.43 -0.71 -12.35
N VAL A 281 22.84 -0.76 -11.09
CA VAL A 281 21.96 -0.66 -9.91
C VAL A 281 22.63 0.29 -8.93
N GLU A 282 21.88 1.25 -8.39
CA GLU A 282 22.40 2.22 -7.43
C GLU A 282 23.05 1.55 -6.22
N PRO A 283 24.16 2.05 -5.66
CA PRO A 283 24.95 1.35 -4.62
C PRO A 283 24.18 0.98 -3.34
N ASP A 284 23.16 1.75 -2.99
CA ASP A 284 22.31 1.56 -1.80
C ASP A 284 20.98 0.84 -2.10
N ALA A 285 20.76 0.42 -3.36
CA ALA A 285 19.57 -0.29 -3.78
C ALA A 285 19.73 -1.82 -3.67
N LEU A 286 18.61 -2.50 -3.42
CA LEU A 286 18.47 -3.93 -3.66
C LEU A 286 17.81 -4.12 -5.04
N HIS A 287 18.32 -5.04 -5.85
CA HIS A 287 17.68 -5.47 -7.10
C HIS A 287 17.80 -6.98 -7.22
N ALA A 288 16.72 -7.67 -7.58
CA ALA A 288 16.67 -9.12 -7.71
C ALA A 288 15.92 -9.55 -8.97
N THR A 289 16.48 -10.51 -9.72
CA THR A 289 15.89 -11.03 -10.96
C THR A 289 16.19 -12.51 -11.19
N LEU A 290 15.27 -13.22 -11.82
CA LEU A 290 15.50 -14.56 -12.36
C LEU A 290 16.04 -14.43 -13.78
N MET A 291 17.29 -14.83 -13.98
CA MET A 291 17.98 -14.76 -15.27
C MET A 291 18.10 -16.15 -15.90
N PHE A 292 17.43 -16.34 -17.04
CA PHE A 292 17.46 -17.55 -17.86
C PHE A 292 18.38 -17.38 -19.07
N PHE A 293 19.38 -18.25 -19.15
CA PHE A 293 20.33 -18.39 -20.23
C PHE A 293 19.94 -19.60 -21.09
N ASP A 294 19.66 -19.38 -22.37
CA ASP A 294 19.11 -20.38 -23.28
C ASP A 294 19.89 -20.44 -24.61
N SER A 295 20.65 -21.52 -24.80
CA SER A 295 21.45 -21.76 -26.01
C SER A 295 20.59 -21.89 -27.27
N HIS A 296 19.34 -22.34 -27.14
CA HIS A 296 18.45 -22.63 -28.27
C HIS A 296 18.01 -21.36 -29.00
N ARG A 297 18.06 -20.21 -28.30
CA ARG A 297 17.73 -18.89 -28.86
C ARG A 297 18.98 -18.14 -29.36
N GLY A 298 20.12 -18.82 -29.43
CA GLY A 298 21.38 -18.27 -29.94
C GLY A 298 22.53 -18.58 -28.99
N TYR A 299 23.71 -18.84 -29.56
CA TYR A 299 24.92 -19.11 -28.80
C TYR A 299 26.16 -18.58 -29.53
N ILE A 300 27.04 -17.92 -28.80
CA ILE A 300 28.38 -17.53 -29.26
C ILE A 300 29.45 -18.14 -28.36
N HIS A 301 30.57 -18.57 -28.95
CA HIS A 301 31.63 -19.24 -28.20
C HIS A 301 32.48 -18.27 -27.37
N ASP A 302 32.85 -17.14 -27.96
CA ASP A 302 33.68 -16.13 -27.30
C ASP A 302 32.80 -15.02 -26.73
N ALA A 303 32.71 -14.92 -25.40
CA ALA A 303 32.00 -13.85 -24.70
C ALA A 303 32.99 -12.91 -23.98
N PRO A 304 33.68 -12.02 -24.72
CA PRO A 304 34.61 -11.06 -24.13
C PRO A 304 33.95 -10.06 -23.17
N VAL A 305 34.81 -9.46 -22.35
CA VAL A 305 34.54 -8.27 -21.54
C VAL A 305 35.26 -7.10 -22.16
N ILE A 306 34.71 -5.90 -22.04
CA ILE A 306 35.33 -4.66 -22.51
C ILE A 306 35.98 -3.96 -21.33
N GLY A 307 37.18 -3.40 -21.54
CA GLY A 307 37.84 -2.62 -20.52
C GLY A 307 38.87 -1.62 -21.03
N PRO A 308 39.70 -1.02 -20.15
CA PRO A 308 40.62 0.04 -20.53
C PRO A 308 41.70 -0.46 -21.49
N ILE A 309 42.26 0.44 -22.31
CA ILE A 309 43.27 0.06 -23.31
C ILE A 309 44.53 -0.58 -22.68
N SER A 310 44.95 -0.07 -21.52
CA SER A 310 46.18 -0.47 -20.84
C SER A 310 45.92 -0.93 -19.41
N ARG A 311 45.58 -2.22 -19.23
CA ARG A 311 45.47 -2.87 -17.92
C ARG A 311 46.07 -4.27 -17.95
N GLU A 312 46.84 -4.60 -16.90
CA GLU A 312 47.36 -5.94 -16.63
C GLU A 312 46.22 -6.95 -16.36
N PRO A 313 46.47 -8.26 -16.54
CA PRO A 313 45.50 -9.31 -16.21
C PRO A 313 45.03 -9.19 -14.76
N ALA A 314 43.73 -9.38 -14.54
CA ALA A 314 43.12 -9.31 -13.21
C ALA A 314 42.31 -10.57 -12.92
N THR A 315 42.51 -11.16 -11.74
CA THR A 315 41.72 -12.30 -11.25
C THR A 315 40.79 -11.83 -10.15
N HIS A 316 39.53 -12.18 -10.28
CA HIS A 316 38.50 -11.96 -9.26
C HIS A 316 38.15 -13.31 -8.61
N ASP A 317 38.46 -13.44 -7.33
CA ASP A 317 38.02 -14.58 -6.52
C ASP A 317 36.57 -14.40 -6.11
N ARG A 318 35.72 -15.40 -6.43
CA ARG A 318 34.33 -15.40 -6.01
C ARG A 318 34.26 -15.71 -4.53
N LYS A 319 33.78 -14.75 -3.77
CA LYS A 319 33.56 -14.89 -2.33
C LYS A 319 32.11 -15.32 -2.06
N PRO A 320 31.87 -16.14 -1.02
CA PRO A 320 30.52 -16.37 -0.53
C PRO A 320 29.89 -15.05 -0.07
N ALA A 321 28.55 -14.99 -0.09
CA ALA A 321 27.83 -13.85 0.45
C ALA A 321 28.05 -13.73 1.97
N ASN A 322 27.96 -12.51 2.49
CA ASN A 322 27.98 -12.28 3.94
C ASN A 322 26.62 -12.60 4.60
N LEU A 323 25.57 -12.74 3.80
CA LEU A 323 24.23 -13.13 4.23
C LEU A 323 24.01 -14.61 3.94
N SER A 324 23.25 -15.27 4.80
CA SER A 324 22.65 -16.58 4.53
C SER A 324 21.61 -16.50 3.42
N ILE A 325 21.24 -17.66 2.87
CA ILE A 325 20.28 -17.74 1.76
C ILE A 325 18.86 -17.43 2.23
N ASP A 326 18.52 -17.82 3.46
CA ASP A 326 17.26 -17.43 4.11
C ASP A 326 17.17 -15.91 4.27
N GLU A 327 18.23 -15.25 4.79
CA GLU A 327 18.27 -13.79 4.91
C GLU A 327 18.11 -13.09 3.55
N VAL A 328 18.72 -13.63 2.48
CA VAL A 328 18.55 -13.12 1.11
C VAL A 328 17.09 -13.24 0.64
N ALA A 329 16.44 -14.38 0.89
CA ALA A 329 15.04 -14.57 0.53
C ALA A 329 14.11 -13.62 1.32
N VAL A 330 14.44 -13.36 2.59
CA VAL A 330 13.73 -12.40 3.45
C VAL A 330 13.84 -10.98 2.91
N ILE A 331 15.05 -10.46 2.64
CA ILE A 331 15.21 -9.08 2.16
C ILE A 331 14.55 -8.84 0.79
N ILE A 332 14.55 -9.84 -0.10
CA ILE A 332 13.82 -9.74 -1.38
C ILE A 332 12.31 -9.66 -1.13
N SER A 333 11.80 -10.47 -0.19
CA SER A 333 10.39 -10.45 0.19
C SER A 333 9.98 -9.13 0.84
N ASP A 334 10.84 -8.58 1.70
CA ASP A 334 10.62 -7.28 2.35
C ASP A 334 10.50 -6.16 1.31
N LEU A 335 11.43 -6.12 0.33
CA LEU A 335 11.38 -5.13 -0.73
C LEU A 335 10.12 -5.28 -1.58
N ARG A 336 9.80 -6.50 -2.02
CA ARG A 336 8.58 -6.77 -2.80
C ARG A 336 7.34 -6.29 -2.06
N SER A 337 7.23 -6.62 -0.77
CA SER A 337 6.10 -6.21 0.06
C SER A 337 6.00 -4.69 0.16
N TRP A 338 7.13 -4.00 0.37
CA TRP A 338 7.16 -2.55 0.37
C TRP A 338 6.75 -1.96 -0.98
N GLU A 339 7.28 -2.45 -2.10
CA GLU A 339 6.95 -2.00 -3.46
C GLU A 339 5.46 -2.15 -3.76
N ILE A 340 4.85 -3.28 -3.39
CA ILE A 340 3.42 -3.52 -3.55
C ILE A 340 2.60 -2.46 -2.79
N HIS A 341 2.92 -2.21 -1.53
CA HIS A 341 2.19 -1.20 -0.74
C HIS A 341 2.45 0.23 -1.21
N GLN A 342 3.64 0.51 -1.76
CA GLN A 342 3.95 1.79 -2.39
C GLN A 342 3.14 2.01 -3.67
N GLU A 343 2.96 0.97 -4.47
CA GLU A 343 2.18 1.01 -5.71
C GLU A 343 0.69 1.16 -5.43
N ILE A 344 0.13 0.31 -4.54
CA ILE A 344 -1.28 0.41 -4.12
C ILE A 344 -1.57 1.79 -3.50
N GLY A 345 -0.66 2.27 -2.64
CA GLY A 345 -0.80 3.59 -2.04
C GLY A 345 -0.77 4.72 -3.09
N GLN A 346 0.06 4.58 -4.13
CA GLN A 346 0.12 5.54 -5.22
C GLN A 346 -1.16 5.51 -6.06
N GLN A 347 -1.66 4.34 -6.42
CA GLN A 347 -2.91 4.18 -7.17
C GLN A 347 -4.09 4.85 -6.45
N HIS A 348 -4.26 4.57 -5.15
CA HIS A 348 -5.29 5.23 -4.34
C HIS A 348 -5.08 6.74 -4.24
N SER A 349 -3.83 7.21 -4.13
CA SER A 349 -3.52 8.64 -4.16
C SER A 349 -3.95 9.26 -5.49
N ASP A 350 -3.66 8.62 -6.62
CA ASP A 350 -4.00 9.15 -7.95
C ASP A 350 -5.53 9.20 -8.17
N LEU A 351 -6.28 8.28 -7.56
CA LEU A 351 -7.75 8.25 -7.53
C LEU A 351 -8.38 9.21 -6.52
N GLY A 352 -7.60 9.87 -5.65
CA GLY A 352 -8.10 10.75 -4.61
C GLY A 352 -8.65 10.04 -3.37
N GLU A 353 -8.34 8.75 -3.20
CA GLU A 353 -8.75 7.90 -2.09
C GLU A 353 -7.74 7.99 -0.93
N TRP A 354 -7.56 9.20 -0.40
CA TRP A 354 -6.46 9.57 0.51
C TRP A 354 -6.33 8.68 1.75
N GLU A 355 -7.45 8.22 2.34
CA GLU A 355 -7.42 7.33 3.51
C GLU A 355 -6.83 5.94 3.17
N GLU A 356 -7.16 5.39 2.00
CA GLU A 356 -6.61 4.11 1.52
C GLU A 356 -5.13 4.23 1.14
N ALA A 357 -4.75 5.37 0.56
CA ALA A 357 -3.37 5.69 0.27
C ALA A 357 -2.52 5.75 1.56
N ILE A 358 -2.99 6.48 2.59
CA ILE A 358 -2.33 6.53 3.90
C ILE A 358 -2.22 5.14 4.52
N ARG A 359 -3.30 4.35 4.47
CA ARG A 359 -3.30 2.98 5.02
C ARG A 359 -2.15 2.16 4.43
N SER A 360 -1.99 2.20 3.11
CA SER A 360 -0.96 1.48 2.36
C SER A 360 0.45 2.01 2.66
N PHE A 361 0.65 3.32 2.63
CA PHE A 361 1.97 3.90 2.96
C PHE A 361 2.36 3.71 4.43
N ARG A 362 1.40 3.63 5.36
CA ARG A 362 1.67 3.27 6.76
C ARG A 362 2.13 1.82 6.89
N THR A 363 1.55 0.89 6.11
CA THR A 363 2.07 -0.48 6.03
C THR A 363 3.50 -0.49 5.48
N ALA A 364 3.77 0.27 4.41
CA ALA A 364 5.11 0.42 3.87
C ALA A 364 6.10 1.00 4.91
N LEU A 365 5.67 1.99 5.70
CA LEU A 365 6.48 2.57 6.77
C LEU A 365 6.78 1.56 7.88
N HIS A 366 5.79 0.74 8.24
CA HIS A 366 5.96 -0.34 9.20
C HIS A 366 7.00 -1.36 8.71
N ILE A 367 6.95 -1.75 7.43
CA ILE A 367 7.96 -2.61 6.79
C ILE A 367 9.35 -1.95 6.88
N CYS A 368 9.49 -0.66 6.55
CA CYS A 368 10.76 0.04 6.67
C CYS A 368 11.32 0.05 8.10
N ARG A 369 10.48 0.35 9.10
CA ARG A 369 10.91 0.49 10.50
C ARG A 369 11.27 -0.85 11.14
N ASN A 370 10.61 -1.93 10.75
CA ASN A 370 10.87 -3.27 11.29
C ASN A 370 12.01 -3.99 10.58
N ASN A 371 12.40 -3.56 9.39
CA ASN A 371 13.53 -4.11 8.65
C ASN A 371 14.72 -3.15 8.68
N LYS A 372 15.74 -3.46 9.48
CA LYS A 372 16.92 -2.60 9.70
C LYS A 372 17.57 -2.09 8.41
N TRP A 373 17.61 -2.92 7.37
CA TRP A 373 18.22 -2.57 6.08
C TRP A 373 17.36 -1.62 5.25
N MET A 374 16.03 -1.64 5.42
CA MET A 374 15.07 -0.71 4.80
C MET A 374 14.87 0.57 5.60
N ASN A 375 15.26 0.58 6.87
CA ASN A 375 15.34 1.80 7.69
C ASN A 375 16.53 2.67 7.25
N SER A 376 16.56 2.99 5.96
CA SER A 376 17.59 3.74 5.27
C SER A 376 16.95 4.92 4.53
N PRO A 377 17.72 5.98 4.24
CA PRO A 377 17.21 7.16 3.53
C PRO A 377 16.48 6.83 2.22
N ARG A 378 16.88 5.77 1.51
CA ARG A 378 16.28 5.38 0.23
C ARG A 378 14.81 4.97 0.35
N TYR A 379 14.47 4.07 1.27
CA TYR A 379 13.11 3.53 1.38
C TYR A 379 12.26 4.28 2.41
N LEU A 380 12.87 4.63 3.55
CA LEU A 380 12.18 5.35 4.63
C LEU A 380 11.74 6.74 4.15
N HIS A 381 12.65 7.54 3.60
CA HIS A 381 12.32 8.92 3.23
C HIS A 381 11.34 8.99 2.05
N VAL A 382 11.42 8.05 1.10
CA VAL A 382 10.40 7.94 0.04
C VAL A 382 9.01 7.70 0.65
N THR A 383 8.93 6.79 1.62
CA THR A 383 7.67 6.50 2.32
C THR A 383 7.17 7.69 3.14
N LEU A 384 8.06 8.37 3.87
CA LEU A 384 7.72 9.55 4.67
C LEU A 384 7.26 10.72 3.78
N GLY A 385 7.91 10.97 2.65
CA GLY A 385 7.50 12.05 1.74
C GLY A 385 6.08 11.82 1.20
N LYS A 386 5.76 10.58 0.81
CA LYS A 386 4.40 10.20 0.37
C LYS A 386 3.37 10.31 1.51
N LEU A 387 3.71 9.85 2.72
CA LEU A 387 2.84 10.05 3.89
C LEU A 387 2.63 11.53 4.22
N GLY A 388 3.68 12.35 4.10
CA GLY A 388 3.62 13.78 4.30
C GLY A 388 2.66 14.46 3.33
N HIS A 389 2.74 14.11 2.05
CA HIS A 389 1.78 14.55 1.04
C HIS A 389 0.34 14.16 1.40
N MET A 390 0.11 12.91 1.80
CA MET A 390 -1.23 12.45 2.17
C MET A 390 -1.77 13.11 3.45
N TYR A 391 -0.94 13.30 4.48
CA TYR A 391 -1.34 14.02 5.68
C TYR A 391 -1.74 15.46 5.37
N ARG A 392 -1.03 16.12 4.45
CA ARG A 392 -1.43 17.45 3.95
C ARG A 392 -2.80 17.40 3.27
N MET A 393 -3.04 16.42 2.40
CA MET A 393 -4.34 16.26 1.71
C MET A 393 -5.52 16.02 2.67
N LEU A 394 -5.24 15.44 3.85
CA LEU A 394 -6.22 15.26 4.92
C LEU A 394 -6.28 16.44 5.92
N GLY A 395 -5.55 17.54 5.69
CA GLY A 395 -5.53 18.70 6.59
C GLY A 395 -4.73 18.50 7.89
N LEU A 396 -4.00 17.39 8.02
CA LEU A 396 -3.17 17.06 9.18
C LEU A 396 -1.77 17.67 9.05
N CYS A 397 -1.71 19.01 9.03
CA CYS A 397 -0.50 19.78 8.72
C CYS A 397 0.69 19.49 9.66
N GLU A 398 0.47 19.23 10.95
CA GLU A 398 1.55 18.92 11.89
C GLU A 398 2.25 17.60 11.53
N LYS A 399 1.48 16.52 11.34
CA LYS A 399 2.01 15.22 10.90
C LYS A 399 2.68 15.30 9.52
N ALA A 400 2.11 16.10 8.62
CA ALA A 400 2.70 16.35 7.31
C ALA A 400 4.06 17.04 7.44
N CYS A 401 4.15 18.07 8.27
CA CYS A 401 5.38 18.81 8.54
C CYS A 401 6.46 17.89 9.12
N GLU A 402 6.13 17.06 10.11
CA GLU A 402 7.08 16.12 10.72
C GLU A 402 7.70 15.20 9.67
N CYS A 403 6.87 14.56 8.83
CA CYS A 403 7.35 13.63 7.82
C CYS A 403 8.20 14.34 6.75
N LEU A 404 7.74 15.48 6.24
CA LEU A 404 8.40 16.18 5.14
C LEU A 404 9.70 16.86 5.59
N ASP A 405 9.74 17.41 6.81
CA ASP A 405 10.94 18.04 7.37
C ASP A 405 12.05 17.01 7.59
N GLU A 406 11.71 15.81 8.07
CA GLU A 406 12.65 14.69 8.20
C GLU A 406 13.29 14.36 6.85
N VAL A 407 12.50 14.29 5.77
CA VAL A 407 13.00 14.03 4.42
C VAL A 407 13.88 15.17 3.91
N VAL A 408 13.42 16.41 3.97
CA VAL A 408 14.13 17.57 3.38
C VAL A 408 15.45 17.86 4.11
N SER A 409 15.50 17.60 5.41
CA SER A 409 16.69 17.82 6.25
C SER A 409 17.76 16.75 6.07
N ASN A 410 17.38 15.51 5.72
CA ASN A 410 18.30 14.37 5.74
C ASN A 410 18.55 13.72 4.36
N ALA A 411 17.70 13.97 3.36
CA ALA A 411 17.91 13.43 2.01
C ALA A 411 18.90 14.28 1.19
N PRO A 412 19.68 13.67 0.28
CA PRO A 412 20.48 14.41 -0.68
C PRO A 412 19.61 15.18 -1.68
N LEU A 413 20.19 16.21 -2.31
CA LEU A 413 19.53 16.94 -3.39
C LEU A 413 19.17 15.97 -4.53
N SER A 414 17.88 15.91 -4.82
CA SER A 414 17.27 15.02 -5.82
C SER A 414 15.92 15.60 -6.22
N GLN A 415 15.35 15.13 -7.34
CA GLN A 415 14.00 15.49 -7.75
C GLN A 415 12.98 15.22 -6.63
N PHE A 416 13.07 14.06 -5.97
CA PHE A 416 12.18 13.70 -4.88
C PHE A 416 12.27 14.65 -3.68
N ARG A 417 13.49 15.03 -3.28
CA ARG A 417 13.69 16.02 -2.22
C ARG A 417 13.12 17.40 -2.59
N VAL A 418 13.31 17.83 -3.85
CA VAL A 418 12.76 19.10 -4.37
C VAL A 418 11.24 19.09 -4.34
N ASP A 419 10.60 17.96 -4.63
CA ASP A 419 9.16 17.82 -4.50
C ASP A 419 8.69 17.94 -3.04
N CYS A 420 9.32 17.17 -2.14
CA CYS A 420 9.05 17.23 -0.70
C CYS A 420 9.24 18.63 -0.11
N ALA A 421 10.23 19.39 -0.59
CA ALA A 421 10.42 20.79 -0.19
C ALA A 421 9.23 21.68 -0.61
N GLY A 422 8.67 21.46 -1.80
CA GLY A 422 7.46 22.16 -2.25
C GLY A 422 6.20 21.78 -1.48
N GLU A 423 6.07 20.51 -1.12
CA GLU A 423 5.01 20.04 -0.21
C GLU A 423 5.15 20.70 1.16
N LEU A 424 6.36 20.70 1.73
CA LEU A 424 6.64 21.32 3.03
C LEU A 424 6.40 22.82 3.04
N ALA A 425 6.77 23.52 1.96
CA ALA A 425 6.44 24.95 1.80
C ALA A 425 4.92 25.18 1.81
N THR A 426 4.16 24.30 1.16
CA THR A 426 2.69 24.36 1.17
C THR A 426 2.15 24.14 2.57
N VAL A 427 2.68 23.15 3.31
CA VAL A 427 2.30 22.90 4.71
C VAL A 427 2.61 24.11 5.59
N PHE A 428 3.80 24.72 5.49
CA PHE A 428 4.11 25.94 6.24
C PHE A 428 3.13 27.07 5.95
N ARG A 429 2.70 27.21 4.69
CA ARG A 429 1.71 28.21 4.30
C ARG A 429 0.36 27.97 4.97
N HIS A 430 -0.11 26.71 5.01
CA HIS A 430 -1.37 26.34 5.67
C HIS A 430 -1.31 26.52 7.18
N MET A 431 -0.12 26.35 7.78
CA MET A 431 0.14 26.65 9.19
C MET A 431 0.40 28.14 9.48
N ASP A 432 0.18 29.03 8.50
CA ASP A 432 0.44 30.48 8.58
C ASP A 432 1.91 30.84 8.93
N ARG A 433 2.86 29.93 8.72
CA ARG A 433 4.31 30.13 8.90
C ARG A 433 4.93 30.73 7.64
N LEU A 434 4.53 31.95 7.30
CA LEU A 434 4.80 32.57 5.99
C LEU A 434 6.31 32.71 5.68
N GLU A 435 7.14 33.08 6.65
CA GLU A 435 8.59 33.21 6.42
C GLU A 435 9.28 31.85 6.21
N ASP A 436 8.82 30.79 6.87
CA ASP A 436 9.29 29.43 6.63
C ASP A 436 8.87 28.94 5.24
N CYS A 437 7.61 29.20 4.85
CA CYS A 437 7.09 28.92 3.50
C CYS A 437 7.94 29.61 2.43
N LYS A 438 8.24 30.90 2.60
CA LYS A 438 9.05 31.67 1.66
C LYS A 438 10.45 31.07 1.49
N ARG A 439 11.17 30.87 2.60
CA ARG A 439 12.52 30.27 2.57
C ARG A 439 12.53 28.88 1.95
N MET A 440 11.54 28.04 2.28
CA MET A 440 11.46 26.70 1.72
C MET A 440 11.14 26.71 0.22
N SER A 441 10.28 27.64 -0.24
CA SER A 441 9.97 27.81 -1.66
C SER A 441 11.17 28.35 -2.45
N GLU A 442 11.96 29.26 -1.87
CA GLU A 442 13.23 29.73 -2.46
C GLU A 442 14.24 28.58 -2.59
N SER A 443 14.37 27.76 -1.54
CA SER A 443 15.19 26.53 -1.57
C SER A 443 14.74 25.55 -2.66
N GLN A 444 13.43 25.33 -2.78
CA GLN A 444 12.85 24.50 -3.85
C GLN A 444 13.21 25.06 -5.23
N TYR A 445 13.02 26.37 -5.44
CA TYR A 445 13.29 27.03 -6.72
C TYR A 445 14.76 26.87 -7.13
N LEU A 446 15.69 27.10 -6.20
CA LEU A 446 17.13 26.97 -6.45
C LEU A 446 17.52 25.51 -6.75
N GLY A 447 17.04 24.56 -5.95
CA GLY A 447 17.31 23.13 -6.18
C GLY A 447 16.72 22.62 -7.49
N ALA A 448 15.50 23.05 -7.84
CA ALA A 448 14.87 22.73 -9.12
C ALA A 448 15.66 23.30 -10.31
N LYS A 449 16.19 24.52 -10.18
CA LYS A 449 17.04 25.14 -11.20
C LYS A 449 18.38 24.41 -11.37
N GLU A 450 19.01 24.00 -10.27
CA GLU A 450 20.26 23.22 -10.29
C GLU A 450 20.08 21.88 -11.01
N LEU A 451 18.92 21.23 -10.82
CA LEU A 451 18.59 19.95 -11.44
C LEU A 451 17.88 20.07 -12.81
N ASN A 452 17.66 21.29 -13.32
CA ASN A 452 16.91 21.58 -14.55
C ASN A 452 15.47 20.99 -14.57
N LEU A 453 14.75 21.13 -13.46
CA LEU A 453 13.41 20.56 -13.28
C LEU A 453 12.31 21.63 -13.39
N GLU A 454 11.95 22.00 -14.63
CA GLU A 454 11.03 23.11 -14.93
C GLU A 454 9.66 23.03 -14.24
N LYS A 455 9.09 21.83 -14.10
CA LYS A 455 7.82 21.61 -13.37
C LYS A 455 7.88 22.13 -11.93
N TYR A 456 9.00 21.91 -11.25
CA TYR A 456 9.16 22.30 -9.85
C TYR A 456 9.54 23.77 -9.70
N ILE A 457 10.19 24.37 -10.71
CA ILE A 457 10.38 25.82 -10.81
C ILE A 457 9.01 26.52 -10.90
N CYS A 458 8.13 26.02 -11.79
CA CYS A 458 6.76 26.51 -11.95
C CYS A 458 5.95 26.42 -10.63
N ARG A 459 6.03 25.27 -9.94
CA ARG A 459 5.40 25.10 -8.61
C ARG A 459 5.92 26.12 -7.60
N ALA A 460 7.25 26.24 -7.48
CA ALA A 460 7.90 27.14 -6.53
C ALA A 460 7.54 28.61 -6.79
N ALA A 461 7.54 29.06 -8.04
CA ALA A 461 7.12 30.42 -8.44
C ALA A 461 5.68 30.72 -7.97
N GLY A 462 4.76 29.78 -8.14
CA GLY A 462 3.39 29.95 -7.66
C GLY A 462 3.23 29.99 -6.15
N THR A 463 4.01 29.21 -5.41
CA THR A 463 4.00 29.24 -3.94
C THR A 463 4.64 30.52 -3.42
N LEU A 464 5.74 30.98 -4.03
CA LEU A 464 6.36 32.29 -3.76
C LEU A 464 5.40 33.44 -4.04
N GLY A 465 4.68 33.39 -5.16
CA GLY A 465 3.65 34.38 -5.49
C GLY A 465 2.57 34.47 -4.41
N MET A 466 2.06 33.33 -3.94
CA MET A 466 1.04 33.30 -2.89
C MET A 466 1.55 33.77 -1.53
N VAL A 467 2.71 33.30 -1.08
CA VAL A 467 3.24 33.74 0.22
C VAL A 467 3.57 35.23 0.19
N THR A 468 4.00 35.77 -0.97
CA THR A 468 4.23 37.20 -1.16
C THR A 468 2.91 38.00 -1.11
N TYR A 469 1.83 37.48 -1.71
CA TYR A 469 0.50 38.05 -1.58
C TYR A 469 0.00 38.05 -0.13
N GLN A 470 0.22 36.97 0.62
CA GLN A 470 -0.14 36.89 2.04
C GLN A 470 0.68 37.90 2.88
N LEU A 471 1.97 38.04 2.60
CA LEU A 471 2.80 39.09 3.23
C LEU A 471 2.34 40.50 2.86
N TYR A 472 1.82 40.73 1.64
CA TYR A 472 1.15 41.97 1.29
C TYR A 472 -0.10 42.20 2.15
N LEU A 473 -0.94 41.18 2.38
CA LEU A 473 -2.13 41.33 3.21
C LEU A 473 -1.79 41.79 4.64
N LEU A 474 -0.64 41.35 5.18
CA LEU A 474 -0.15 41.77 6.49
C LEU A 474 0.48 43.17 6.50
N ASN A 475 1.35 43.46 5.53
CA ASN A 475 2.20 44.66 5.55
C ASN A 475 1.62 45.84 4.75
N LYS A 476 0.66 45.58 3.86
CA LYS A 476 0.06 46.52 2.91
C LYS A 476 1.07 47.23 1.99
N ASP A 477 2.24 46.64 1.76
CA ASP A 477 3.25 47.16 0.82
C ASP A 477 2.85 46.84 -0.65
N PRO A 478 2.50 47.84 -1.48
CA PRO A 478 2.08 47.61 -2.85
C PRO A 478 3.15 46.91 -3.73
N ASN A 479 4.44 47.04 -3.39
CA ASN A 479 5.50 46.35 -4.13
C ASN A 479 5.41 44.83 -3.97
N LEU A 480 4.95 44.35 -2.81
CA LEU A 480 4.71 42.92 -2.58
C LEU A 480 3.54 42.43 -3.44
N LEU A 481 2.48 43.23 -3.60
CA LEU A 481 1.35 42.87 -4.46
C LEU A 481 1.77 42.79 -5.94
N ASP A 482 2.54 43.75 -6.43
CA ASP A 482 3.05 43.72 -7.81
C ASP A 482 4.03 42.55 -8.04
N SER A 483 4.87 42.24 -7.05
CA SER A 483 5.76 41.07 -7.07
C SER A 483 4.98 39.76 -7.10
N ALA A 484 3.94 39.63 -6.28
CA ALA A 484 3.06 38.45 -6.26
C ALA A 484 2.39 38.22 -7.62
N ILE A 485 1.86 39.29 -8.24
CA ILE A 485 1.27 39.22 -9.59
C ILE A 485 2.32 38.73 -10.61
N THR A 486 3.54 39.27 -10.56
CA THR A 486 4.62 38.89 -11.48
C THR A 486 4.97 37.41 -11.36
N LEU A 487 5.14 36.91 -10.13
CA LEU A 487 5.46 35.50 -9.86
C LEU A 487 4.32 34.55 -10.28
N LEU A 488 3.07 34.96 -10.08
CA LEU A 488 1.91 34.15 -10.48
C LEU A 488 1.70 34.17 -12.01
N GLN A 489 2.01 35.28 -12.68
CA GLN A 489 2.06 35.34 -14.15
C GLN A 489 3.15 34.43 -14.71
N GLU A 490 4.36 34.45 -14.12
CA GLU A 490 5.43 33.52 -14.49
C GLU A 490 4.97 32.07 -14.36
N ARG A 491 4.28 31.70 -13.27
CA ARG A 491 3.70 30.37 -13.12
C ARG A 491 2.74 30.02 -14.26
N VAL A 492 1.81 30.91 -14.61
CA VAL A 492 0.84 30.66 -15.68
C VAL A 492 1.56 30.44 -17.01
N GLU A 493 2.51 31.32 -17.35
CA GLU A 493 3.28 31.22 -18.60
C GLU A 493 4.10 29.92 -18.69
N ARG A 494 4.78 29.54 -17.61
CA ARG A 494 5.53 28.27 -17.56
C ARG A 494 4.60 27.06 -17.65
N ALA A 495 3.49 27.07 -16.93
CA ALA A 495 2.52 25.98 -16.97
C ALA A 495 1.97 25.77 -18.40
N GLN A 496 1.67 26.87 -19.12
CA GLN A 496 1.26 26.81 -20.52
C GLN A 496 2.36 26.23 -21.43
N GLN A 497 3.63 26.62 -21.22
CA GLN A 497 4.76 26.06 -21.97
C GLN A 497 4.96 24.56 -21.71
N LEU A 498 4.65 24.10 -20.49
CA LEU A 498 4.73 22.70 -20.10
C LEU A 498 3.48 21.89 -20.48
N GLY A 499 2.38 22.53 -20.88
CA GLY A 499 1.08 21.88 -21.06
C GLY A 499 0.42 21.44 -19.73
N ASP A 500 0.86 21.98 -18.59
CA ASP A 500 0.32 21.63 -17.27
C ASP A 500 -0.94 22.45 -16.95
N VAL A 501 -2.09 21.95 -17.39
CA VAL A 501 -3.42 22.56 -17.19
C VAL A 501 -3.73 22.78 -15.71
N THR A 502 -3.34 21.85 -14.84
CA THR A 502 -3.59 21.96 -13.40
C THR A 502 -2.80 23.12 -12.80
N SER A 503 -1.51 23.21 -13.11
CA SER A 503 -0.67 24.30 -12.60
C SER A 503 -1.08 25.66 -13.13
N GLU A 504 -1.49 25.74 -14.40
CA GLU A 504 -2.03 26.94 -15.03
C GLU A 504 -3.27 27.42 -14.27
N ALA A 505 -4.27 26.55 -14.11
CA ALA A 505 -5.52 26.96 -13.50
C ALA A 505 -5.32 27.36 -12.04
N ILE A 506 -4.45 26.69 -11.27
CA ILE A 506 -4.09 27.15 -9.92
C ILE A 506 -3.47 28.55 -9.95
N GLY A 507 -2.59 28.84 -10.92
CA GLY A 507 -2.01 30.17 -11.12
C GLY A 507 -3.09 31.22 -11.40
N GLN A 508 -4.04 30.90 -12.28
CA GLN A 508 -5.20 31.74 -12.57
C GLN A 508 -6.06 31.98 -11.31
N GLY A 509 -6.39 30.94 -10.54
CA GLY A 509 -7.21 31.10 -9.34
C GLY A 509 -6.57 32.04 -8.32
N ARG A 510 -5.25 31.96 -8.19
CA ARG A 510 -4.45 32.81 -7.29
C ARG A 510 -4.30 34.25 -7.78
N LEU A 511 -4.16 34.46 -9.09
CA LEU A 511 -4.14 35.81 -9.69
C LEU A 511 -5.44 36.57 -9.45
N SER A 512 -6.59 35.88 -9.40
CA SER A 512 -7.87 36.54 -9.14
C SER A 512 -7.88 37.22 -7.76
N LEU A 513 -7.23 36.63 -6.76
CA LEU A 513 -7.06 37.23 -5.43
C LEU A 513 -6.27 38.54 -5.50
N CYS A 514 -5.18 38.56 -6.26
CA CYS A 514 -4.37 39.76 -6.43
C CYS A 514 -5.14 40.88 -7.16
N TYR A 515 -5.94 40.53 -8.17
CA TYR A 515 -6.75 41.51 -8.88
C TYR A 515 -7.95 42.02 -8.06
N ILE A 516 -8.54 41.18 -7.21
CA ILE A 516 -9.50 41.63 -6.18
C ILE A 516 -8.84 42.67 -5.27
N ALA A 517 -7.62 42.41 -4.78
CA ALA A 517 -6.90 43.36 -3.93
C ALA A 517 -6.58 44.67 -4.65
N LYS A 518 -6.39 44.65 -5.97
CA LYS A 518 -6.29 45.85 -6.83
C LYS A 518 -7.63 46.52 -7.15
N SER A 519 -8.76 45.94 -6.73
CA SER A 519 -10.12 46.35 -7.14
C SER A 519 -10.35 46.31 -8.66
N ASP A 520 -9.59 45.47 -9.37
CA ASP A 520 -9.74 45.24 -10.80
C ASP A 520 -10.61 44.00 -11.03
N PHE A 521 -11.92 44.19 -10.89
CA PHE A 521 -12.88 43.09 -10.93
C PHE A 521 -13.01 42.46 -12.32
N ASP A 522 -12.75 43.19 -13.41
CA ASP A 522 -12.81 42.65 -14.76
C ASP A 522 -11.74 41.57 -14.97
N ARG A 523 -10.48 41.88 -14.62
CA ARG A 523 -9.40 40.88 -14.67
C ARG A 523 -9.61 39.78 -13.64
N ALA A 524 -10.04 40.11 -12.43
CA ALA A 524 -10.31 39.11 -11.41
C ALA A 524 -11.35 38.07 -11.89
N ILE A 525 -12.47 38.51 -12.47
CA ILE A 525 -13.52 37.64 -12.99
C ILE A 525 -12.99 36.79 -14.15
N SER A 526 -12.27 37.39 -15.10
CA SER A 526 -11.70 36.65 -16.24
C SER A 526 -10.78 35.53 -15.78
N THR A 527 -9.86 35.84 -14.87
CA THR A 527 -8.86 34.91 -14.38
C THR A 527 -9.50 33.85 -13.46
N ALA A 528 -10.47 34.20 -12.61
CA ALA A 528 -11.20 33.21 -11.81
C ALA A 528 -12.08 32.28 -12.68
N ARG A 529 -12.67 32.80 -13.76
CA ARG A 529 -13.41 31.97 -14.73
C ARG A 529 -12.47 31.01 -15.45
N ASN A 530 -11.31 31.45 -15.90
CA ASN A 530 -10.32 30.55 -16.52
C ASN A 530 -9.89 29.44 -15.56
N ASN A 531 -9.66 29.77 -14.28
CA ASN A 531 -9.41 28.75 -13.25
C ASN A 531 -10.55 27.73 -13.16
N TYR A 532 -11.79 28.20 -13.10
CA TYR A 532 -12.98 27.36 -13.07
C TYR A 532 -13.08 26.47 -14.31
N ASP A 533 -13.04 27.03 -15.52
CA ASP A 533 -13.20 26.28 -16.76
C ASP A 533 -12.11 25.21 -16.93
N LEU A 534 -10.85 25.54 -16.61
CA LEU A 534 -9.73 24.59 -16.69
C LEU A 534 -9.86 23.46 -15.65
N MET A 535 -10.24 23.77 -14.41
CA MET A 535 -10.39 22.77 -13.35
C MET A 535 -11.58 21.84 -13.58
N PHE A 536 -12.62 22.32 -14.26
CA PHE A 536 -13.78 21.49 -14.62
C PHE A 536 -13.50 20.52 -15.77
N MET A 537 -12.37 20.64 -16.47
CA MET A 537 -11.87 19.60 -17.37
C MET A 537 -11.18 18.45 -16.63
N GLN A 538 -10.96 18.57 -15.32
CA GLN A 538 -10.27 17.58 -14.50
C GLN A 538 -11.27 16.74 -13.68
N ASN A 539 -10.89 15.51 -13.31
CA ASN A 539 -11.76 14.60 -12.55
C ASN A 539 -11.78 14.85 -11.03
N ASP A 540 -10.90 15.71 -10.51
CA ASP A 540 -10.75 15.95 -9.06
C ASP A 540 -11.80 16.94 -8.53
N THR A 541 -12.82 16.39 -7.88
CA THR A 541 -13.94 17.13 -7.26
C THR A 541 -13.49 18.15 -6.22
N SER A 542 -12.43 17.86 -5.46
CA SER A 542 -11.91 18.78 -4.43
C SER A 542 -11.25 20.00 -5.06
N LYS A 543 -10.48 19.82 -6.15
CA LYS A 543 -9.94 20.92 -6.96
C LYS A 543 -11.04 21.76 -7.61
N GLN A 544 -12.09 21.12 -8.13
CA GLN A 544 -13.29 21.83 -8.62
C GLN A 544 -13.96 22.65 -7.50
N GLY A 545 -13.99 22.13 -6.28
CA GLY A 545 -14.45 22.84 -5.07
C GLY A 545 -13.64 24.12 -4.81
N PHE A 546 -12.31 24.07 -4.88
CA PHE A 546 -11.48 25.29 -4.79
C PHE A 546 -11.76 26.28 -5.92
N ALA A 547 -11.94 25.79 -7.15
CA ALA A 547 -12.24 26.65 -8.27
C ALA A 547 -13.60 27.36 -8.13
N ARG A 548 -14.62 26.65 -7.62
CA ARG A 548 -15.91 27.24 -7.20
C ARG A 548 -15.71 28.30 -6.11
N ALA A 549 -14.83 28.05 -5.14
CA ALA A 549 -14.54 29.00 -4.07
C ALA A 549 -13.95 30.30 -4.62
N PHE A 550 -12.90 30.22 -5.44
CA PHE A 550 -12.28 31.40 -6.05
C PHE A 550 -13.27 32.16 -6.93
N PHE A 551 -13.93 31.47 -7.87
CA PHE A 551 -14.83 32.13 -8.80
C PHE A 551 -16.08 32.72 -8.12
N GLY A 552 -16.70 31.97 -7.21
CA GLY A 552 -17.84 32.44 -6.44
C GLY A 552 -17.47 33.63 -5.57
N ARG A 553 -16.31 33.60 -4.90
CA ARG A 553 -15.82 34.73 -4.09
C ARG A 553 -15.58 35.98 -4.94
N THR A 554 -14.94 35.83 -6.10
CA THR A 554 -14.75 36.95 -7.03
C THR A 554 -16.08 37.58 -7.46
N LEU A 555 -17.07 36.76 -7.82
CA LEU A 555 -18.40 37.24 -8.21
C LEU A 555 -19.12 37.93 -7.05
N LEU A 556 -19.02 37.39 -5.84
CA LEU A 556 -19.61 37.97 -4.63
C LEU A 556 -19.06 39.38 -4.38
N LEU A 557 -17.74 39.55 -4.42
CA LEU A 557 -17.07 40.84 -4.19
C LEU A 557 -17.32 41.84 -5.34
N ALA A 558 -17.58 41.35 -6.55
CA ALA A 558 -18.02 42.16 -7.69
C ALA A 558 -19.54 42.49 -7.65
N GLY A 559 -20.26 42.13 -6.58
CA GLY A 559 -21.68 42.44 -6.41
C GLY A 559 -22.64 41.47 -7.11
N ARG A 560 -22.16 40.36 -7.68
CA ARG A 560 -22.94 39.36 -8.43
C ARG A 560 -23.37 38.20 -7.53
N ARG A 561 -24.10 38.50 -6.45
CA ARG A 561 -24.41 37.56 -5.36
C ARG A 561 -25.16 36.30 -5.82
N GLU A 562 -26.15 36.43 -6.70
CA GLU A 562 -26.96 35.29 -7.15
C GLU A 562 -26.13 34.25 -7.92
N GLU A 563 -25.17 34.70 -8.71
CA GLU A 563 -24.27 33.81 -9.45
C GLU A 563 -23.26 33.13 -8.52
N ALA A 564 -22.73 33.87 -7.54
CA ALA A 564 -21.86 33.32 -6.50
C ALA A 564 -22.56 32.21 -5.70
N LEU A 565 -23.82 32.41 -5.31
CA LEU A 565 -24.60 31.43 -4.56
C LEU A 565 -24.76 30.08 -5.27
N LYS A 566 -24.90 30.09 -6.60
CA LYS A 566 -24.97 28.84 -7.40
C LYS A 566 -23.67 28.04 -7.33
N LEU A 567 -22.53 28.73 -7.25
CA LEU A 567 -21.21 28.09 -7.11
C LEU A 567 -20.96 27.59 -5.69
N PHE A 568 -21.48 28.32 -4.69
CA PHE A 568 -21.35 27.92 -3.28
C PHE A 568 -22.22 26.73 -2.89
N ASN A 569 -23.35 26.55 -3.58
CA ASN A 569 -24.31 25.48 -3.34
C ASN A 569 -24.45 24.58 -4.59
N PRO A 570 -23.41 23.83 -4.97
CA PRO A 570 -23.48 22.96 -6.13
C PRO A 570 -24.47 21.82 -5.90
N VAL A 571 -25.02 21.28 -6.99
CA VAL A 571 -25.90 20.09 -6.94
C VAL A 571 -25.07 18.82 -6.72
N ASP A 572 -23.83 18.81 -7.19
CA ASP A 572 -22.91 17.68 -7.21
C ASP A 572 -21.43 18.05 -6.98
N GLY A 573 -20.66 17.03 -6.61
CA GLY A 573 -19.24 17.15 -6.27
C GLY A 573 -18.97 17.88 -4.95
N CYS A 574 -17.71 18.22 -4.70
CA CYS A 574 -17.29 18.83 -3.46
C CYS A 574 -17.78 20.29 -3.35
N PRO A 575 -18.53 20.67 -2.30
CA PRO A 575 -18.84 22.06 -2.00
C PRO A 575 -17.58 22.88 -1.67
N PRO A 576 -17.49 24.15 -2.09
CA PRO A 576 -16.29 24.97 -1.89
C PRO A 576 -15.90 25.12 -0.41
N ILE A 577 -16.88 25.19 0.49
CA ILE A 577 -16.61 25.29 1.93
C ILE A 577 -15.94 24.03 2.48
N ILE A 578 -16.29 22.85 1.96
CA ILE A 578 -15.67 21.59 2.35
C ILE A 578 -14.25 21.52 1.81
N ALA A 579 -14.02 21.91 0.54
CA ALA A 579 -12.68 22.00 -0.03
C ALA A 579 -11.76 22.92 0.81
N LEU A 580 -12.24 24.10 1.20
CA LEU A 580 -11.49 25.02 2.07
C LEU A 580 -11.25 24.43 3.47
N CYS A 581 -12.21 23.71 4.04
CA CYS A 581 -12.04 23.01 5.33
C CYS A 581 -11.08 21.81 5.26
N LYS A 582 -10.76 21.26 4.08
CA LYS A 582 -9.72 20.24 3.91
C LYS A 582 -8.30 20.84 3.98
N GLU A 583 -8.15 22.13 3.69
CA GLU A 583 -6.86 22.83 3.67
C GLU A 583 -6.87 24.12 4.51
N ILE A 584 -7.13 24.01 5.82
CA ILE A 584 -7.34 25.20 6.67
C ILE A 584 -6.09 26.09 6.75
N SER A 585 -6.32 27.41 6.70
CA SER A 585 -5.32 28.48 6.88
C SER A 585 -6.05 29.78 7.26
N ALA A 586 -5.33 30.81 7.73
CA ALA A 586 -5.95 32.10 8.06
C ALA A 586 -6.69 32.72 6.86
N GLU A 587 -6.12 32.63 5.64
CA GLU A 587 -6.78 33.14 4.43
C GLU A 587 -8.08 32.38 4.11
N HIS A 588 -8.08 31.06 4.26
CA HIS A 588 -9.27 30.26 3.98
C HIS A 588 -10.37 30.52 5.00
N ARG A 589 -10.04 30.82 6.26
CA ARG A 589 -11.04 31.23 7.26
C ARG A 589 -11.78 32.51 6.86
N GLU A 590 -11.08 33.48 6.25
CA GLU A 590 -11.72 34.67 5.70
C GLU A 590 -12.70 34.28 4.58
N TYR A 591 -12.28 33.41 3.66
CA TYR A 591 -13.11 33.00 2.52
C TYR A 591 -14.34 32.21 2.99
N ILE A 592 -14.15 31.27 3.93
CA ILE A 592 -15.23 30.51 4.56
C ILE A 592 -16.25 31.47 5.18
N THR A 593 -15.79 32.50 5.92
CA THR A 593 -16.67 33.48 6.57
C THR A 593 -17.51 34.26 5.56
N GLU A 594 -16.89 34.73 4.46
CA GLU A 594 -17.58 35.42 3.38
C GLU A 594 -18.61 34.53 2.67
N ILE A 595 -18.25 33.27 2.41
CA ILE A 595 -19.11 32.27 1.76
C ILE A 595 -20.31 31.92 2.65
N ILE A 596 -20.12 31.78 3.96
CA ILE A 596 -21.21 31.59 4.93
C ILE A 596 -22.16 32.80 4.91
N ALA A 597 -21.61 34.02 5.01
CA ALA A 597 -22.41 35.26 4.97
C ALA A 597 -23.15 35.45 3.63
N ALA A 598 -22.65 34.85 2.55
CA ALA A 598 -23.31 34.83 1.25
C ALA A 598 -24.54 33.90 1.21
N GLY A 599 -24.64 32.92 2.12
CA GLY A 599 -25.75 31.94 2.20
C GLY A 599 -25.37 30.55 1.68
N ALA A 600 -24.11 30.14 1.86
CA ALA A 600 -23.71 28.76 1.58
C ALA A 600 -24.41 27.77 2.53
N ASN A 601 -24.76 26.60 2.00
CA ASN A 601 -25.39 25.51 2.74
C ASN A 601 -24.31 24.64 3.40
N LEU A 602 -24.23 24.70 4.72
CA LEU A 602 -23.24 23.99 5.54
C LEU A 602 -23.63 22.53 5.81
N LYS A 603 -24.86 22.13 5.49
CA LYS A 603 -25.36 20.75 5.64
C LYS A 603 -25.02 19.87 4.43
N LEU A 604 -24.40 20.43 3.38
CA LEU A 604 -23.92 19.65 2.23
C LEU A 604 -22.82 18.67 2.66
N ARG A 605 -22.70 17.58 1.91
CA ARG A 605 -21.65 16.57 2.06
C ARG A 605 -20.94 16.38 0.72
N ASP A 606 -19.66 16.06 0.77
CA ASP A 606 -18.89 15.68 -0.42
C ASP A 606 -19.21 14.24 -0.84
N GLU A 607 -18.60 13.79 -1.93
CA GLU A 607 -18.71 12.43 -2.47
C GLU A 607 -18.28 11.33 -1.50
N GLN A 608 -17.47 11.68 -0.48
CA GLN A 608 -17.01 10.78 0.58
C GLN A 608 -17.94 10.80 1.80
N GLY A 609 -19.00 11.60 1.75
CA GLY A 609 -19.99 11.76 2.80
C GLY A 609 -19.51 12.63 3.95
N TYR A 610 -18.50 13.47 3.77
CA TYR A 610 -17.98 14.39 4.80
C TYR A 610 -18.63 15.77 4.72
N SER A 611 -18.92 16.37 5.88
CA SER A 611 -19.39 17.75 6.00
C SER A 611 -18.24 18.72 6.33
N ALA A 612 -18.48 20.02 6.18
CA ALA A 612 -17.51 21.05 6.54
C ALA A 612 -17.10 20.98 8.03
N LEU A 613 -18.06 20.70 8.92
CA LEU A 613 -17.81 20.55 10.35
C LEU A 613 -16.93 19.33 10.64
N GLU A 614 -17.20 18.19 9.98
CA GLU A 614 -16.41 16.98 10.16
C GLU A 614 -14.96 17.17 9.71
N CYS A 615 -14.72 17.87 8.59
CA CYS A 615 -13.37 18.23 8.15
C CYS A 615 -12.66 19.13 9.17
N ALA A 616 -13.31 20.19 9.66
CA ALA A 616 -12.71 21.12 10.62
C ALA A 616 -12.36 20.44 11.96
N VAL A 617 -13.26 19.61 12.48
CA VAL A 617 -13.05 18.83 13.72
C VAL A 617 -11.91 17.82 13.54
N TYR A 618 -11.85 17.15 12.40
CA TYR A 618 -10.80 16.18 12.11
C TYR A 618 -9.41 16.83 12.07
N ASN A 619 -9.28 17.99 11.44
CA ASN A 619 -8.03 18.76 11.38
C ASN A 619 -7.60 19.29 12.75
N GLY A 620 -8.53 19.41 13.71
CA GLY A 620 -8.27 19.94 15.04
C GLY A 620 -8.20 21.47 15.12
N ASP A 621 -8.61 22.19 14.07
CA ASP A 621 -8.62 23.66 14.05
C ASP A 621 -9.90 24.18 14.75
N SER A 622 -9.73 24.58 16.01
CA SER A 622 -10.85 25.02 16.87
C SER A 622 -11.49 26.33 16.38
N GLU A 623 -10.70 27.21 15.75
CA GLU A 623 -11.21 28.49 15.26
C GLU A 623 -12.16 28.30 14.07
N THR A 624 -11.77 27.50 13.09
CA THR A 624 -12.60 27.15 11.93
C THR A 624 -13.80 26.34 12.36
N THR A 625 -13.63 25.40 13.30
CA THR A 625 -14.75 24.65 13.89
C THR A 625 -15.81 25.62 14.43
N ARG A 626 -15.41 26.62 15.22
CA ARG A 626 -16.31 27.65 15.73
C ARG A 626 -17.01 28.46 14.62
N ILE A 627 -16.28 28.87 13.58
CA ILE A 627 -16.84 29.60 12.43
C ILE A 627 -17.94 28.77 11.75
N ILE A 628 -17.69 27.48 11.50
CA ILE A 628 -18.66 26.57 10.89
C ILE A 628 -19.87 26.36 11.82
N GLU A 629 -19.65 26.17 13.12
CA GLU A 629 -20.74 26.04 14.09
C GLU A 629 -21.62 27.29 14.16
N ASP A 630 -21.04 28.49 14.17
CA ASP A 630 -21.79 29.75 14.18
C ASP A 630 -22.61 29.90 12.88
N GLY A 631 -22.04 29.53 11.74
CA GLY A 631 -22.78 29.44 10.48
C GLY A 631 -23.93 28.44 10.53
N LEU A 632 -23.71 27.24 11.09
CA LEU A 632 -24.74 26.22 11.25
C LEU A 632 -25.85 26.68 12.19
N ARG A 633 -25.52 27.35 13.31
CA ARG A 633 -26.51 27.96 14.23
C ARG A 633 -27.42 28.92 13.48
N ALA A 634 -26.84 29.82 12.69
CA ALA A 634 -27.59 30.77 11.89
C ALA A 634 -28.47 30.08 10.83
N GLN A 635 -27.93 29.08 10.13
CA GLN A 635 -28.66 28.32 9.13
C GLN A 635 -29.86 27.57 9.73
N ILE A 636 -29.65 26.79 10.81
CA ILE A 636 -30.70 26.03 11.50
C ILE A 636 -31.80 26.97 12.01
N ALA A 637 -31.42 28.11 12.60
CA ALA A 637 -32.38 29.11 13.05
C ALA A 637 -33.22 29.66 11.89
N SER A 638 -32.60 29.92 10.74
CA SER A 638 -33.30 30.41 9.55
C SER A 638 -34.25 29.38 8.93
N GLU A 639 -33.93 28.09 9.06
CA GLU A 639 -34.75 26.96 8.61
C GLU A 639 -35.89 26.63 9.60
N GLY A 640 -35.92 27.28 10.78
CA GLY A 640 -36.91 27.04 11.83
C GLY A 640 -36.64 25.78 12.67
N GLY A 641 -35.41 25.25 12.63
CA GLY A 641 -34.99 24.06 13.37
C GLY A 641 -34.63 24.32 14.83
N ASN A 642 -34.40 23.25 15.59
CA ASN A 642 -33.96 23.35 16.98
C ASN A 642 -32.44 23.46 17.04
N VAL A 643 -31.93 24.69 17.12
CA VAL A 643 -30.50 25.01 17.08
C VAL A 643 -29.68 24.15 18.06
N GLU A 644 -30.09 24.09 19.33
CA GLU A 644 -29.34 23.35 20.36
C GLU A 644 -29.32 21.85 20.08
N ALA A 645 -30.47 21.26 19.74
CA ALA A 645 -30.57 19.81 19.53
C ALA A 645 -29.86 19.36 18.24
N GLU A 646 -30.05 20.07 17.13
CA GLU A 646 -29.45 19.72 15.84
C GLU A 646 -27.94 19.96 15.85
N LEU A 647 -27.47 21.08 16.42
CA LEU A 647 -26.04 21.34 16.51
C LEU A 647 -25.34 20.33 17.40
N ALA A 648 -25.91 19.98 18.56
CA ALA A 648 -25.36 18.96 19.44
C ALA A 648 -25.23 17.59 18.74
N GLN A 649 -26.19 17.24 17.88
CA GLN A 649 -26.13 16.02 17.07
C GLN A 649 -25.00 16.08 16.03
N LEU A 650 -24.85 17.20 15.31
CA LEU A 650 -23.77 17.38 14.33
C LEU A 650 -22.38 17.37 14.99
N GLN A 651 -22.23 18.02 16.14
CA GLN A 651 -21.00 17.99 16.95
C GLN A 651 -20.68 16.56 17.39
N TYR A 652 -21.67 15.83 17.93
CA TYR A 652 -21.50 14.44 18.33
C TYR A 652 -21.06 13.55 17.15
N GLU A 653 -21.67 13.70 15.98
CA GLU A 653 -21.30 12.95 14.78
C GLU A 653 -19.87 13.23 14.33
N ALA A 654 -19.46 14.51 14.32
CA ALA A 654 -18.10 14.90 13.97
C ALA A 654 -17.05 14.32 14.94
N THR A 655 -17.31 14.42 16.24
CA THR A 655 -16.47 13.82 17.30
C THR A 655 -16.40 12.31 17.18
N LEU A 656 -17.54 11.65 16.95
CA LEU A 656 -17.63 10.19 16.80
C LEU A 656 -16.81 9.70 15.60
N ARG A 657 -16.95 10.34 14.43
CA ARG A 657 -16.21 9.97 13.22
C ARG A 657 -14.70 10.19 13.37
N LYS A 658 -14.28 11.31 13.95
CA LYS A 658 -12.87 11.55 14.31
C LYS A 658 -12.35 10.44 15.23
N GLY A 659 -13.12 10.10 16.25
CA GLY A 659 -12.79 9.06 17.21
C GLY A 659 -12.58 7.68 16.57
N TYR A 660 -13.47 7.26 15.67
CA TYR A 660 -13.31 6.00 14.93
C TYR A 660 -12.00 5.97 14.14
N ARG A 661 -11.70 7.03 13.38
CA ARG A 661 -10.46 7.11 12.61
C ARG A 661 -9.23 7.01 13.49
N GLU A 662 -9.16 7.82 14.54
CA GLU A 662 -8.01 7.84 15.44
C GLU A 662 -7.83 6.51 16.17
N LEU A 663 -8.91 5.92 16.69
CA LEU A 663 -8.84 4.65 17.40
C LEU A 663 -8.44 3.52 16.45
N PHE A 664 -9.11 3.35 15.30
CA PHE A 664 -8.75 2.29 14.36
C PHE A 664 -7.37 2.48 13.76
N GLN A 665 -7.13 3.64 13.16
CA GLN A 665 -5.97 3.84 12.28
C GLN A 665 -4.71 4.24 13.02
N ASP A 666 -4.83 5.05 14.07
CA ASP A 666 -3.67 5.59 14.80
C ASP A 666 -3.33 4.78 16.06
N LYS A 667 -4.29 4.01 16.62
CA LYS A 667 -4.09 3.24 17.87
C LYS A 667 -4.10 1.74 17.66
N LEU A 668 -5.17 1.17 17.12
CA LEU A 668 -5.36 -0.28 17.06
C LEU A 668 -4.58 -0.93 15.92
N ARG A 669 -4.64 -0.37 14.71
CA ARG A 669 -3.97 -0.92 13.52
C ARG A 669 -2.46 -1.14 13.68
N PRO A 670 -1.68 -0.20 14.26
CA PRO A 670 -0.25 -0.44 14.50
C PRO A 670 0.04 -1.71 15.31
N VAL A 671 -0.76 -1.97 16.36
CA VAL A 671 -0.63 -3.19 17.20
C VAL A 671 -1.01 -4.45 16.41
N LEU A 672 -2.02 -4.36 15.53
CA LEU A 672 -2.45 -5.48 14.71
C LEU A 672 -1.42 -5.88 13.64
N LEU A 673 -0.67 -4.90 13.12
CA LEU A 673 0.39 -5.11 12.10
C LEU A 673 1.67 -5.76 12.66
N GLU A 674 1.91 -5.67 13.98
CA GLU A 674 3.10 -6.26 14.59
C GLU A 674 3.16 -7.79 14.36
N LYS A 675 4.36 -8.29 14.07
CA LYS A 675 4.64 -9.72 13.78
C LYS A 675 5.26 -10.48 14.96
N GLU A 676 5.48 -9.84 16.11
CA GLU A 676 6.08 -10.49 17.28
C GLU A 676 5.13 -11.49 17.95
N ASP A 677 5.69 -12.52 18.59
CA ASP A 677 4.97 -13.58 19.34
C ASP A 677 4.25 -13.07 20.62
N ALA A 678 4.26 -11.76 20.87
CA ALA A 678 3.57 -11.16 22.00
C ALA A 678 2.04 -11.37 21.89
N PRO A 679 1.30 -11.44 23.02
CA PRO A 679 -0.15 -11.60 23.00
C PRO A 679 -0.82 -10.32 22.47
N ARG A 680 -0.89 -10.16 21.14
CA ARG A 680 -1.33 -8.93 20.44
C ARG A 680 -2.70 -8.44 20.91
N ILE A 681 -3.66 -9.34 21.12
CA ILE A 681 -4.99 -8.99 21.64
C ILE A 681 -4.91 -8.37 23.05
N LYS A 682 -3.98 -8.81 23.89
CA LYS A 682 -3.74 -8.21 25.22
C LYS A 682 -3.21 -6.79 25.09
N VAL A 683 -2.22 -6.58 24.21
CA VAL A 683 -1.66 -5.25 23.94
C VAL A 683 -2.75 -4.33 23.39
N LEU A 684 -3.56 -4.83 22.45
CA LEU A 684 -4.68 -4.12 21.85
C LEU A 684 -5.67 -3.59 22.89
N ARG A 685 -6.04 -4.43 23.87
CA ARG A 685 -6.91 -4.04 25.00
C ARG A 685 -6.28 -2.92 25.84
N GLY A 686 -4.99 -3.04 26.13
CA GLY A 686 -4.23 -2.01 26.86
C GLY A 686 -4.18 -0.68 26.10
N THR A 687 -3.85 -0.72 24.81
CA THR A 687 -3.78 0.46 23.93
C THR A 687 -5.13 1.17 23.81
N TYR A 688 -6.23 0.41 23.68
CA TYR A 688 -7.57 1.00 23.66
C TYR A 688 -7.91 1.70 24.98
N ALA A 689 -7.69 1.01 26.11
CA ALA A 689 -7.95 1.57 27.44
C ALA A 689 -7.12 2.85 27.68
N GLU A 690 -5.83 2.83 27.34
CA GLU A 690 -4.95 3.99 27.47
C GLU A 690 -5.39 5.16 26.57
N ALA A 691 -5.86 4.87 25.35
CA ALA A 691 -6.37 5.90 24.43
C ALA A 691 -7.62 6.60 24.98
N LEU A 692 -8.52 5.87 25.64
CA LEU A 692 -9.66 6.46 26.35
C LEU A 692 -9.23 7.19 27.61
N ASP A 693 -8.20 6.69 28.31
CA ASP A 693 -7.78 7.29 29.57
C ASP A 693 -7.07 8.64 29.43
N LYS A 694 -6.45 8.87 28.26
CA LYS A 694 -5.76 10.11 27.91
C LYS A 694 -6.65 11.20 27.29
N ASP A 695 -7.91 10.89 26.96
CA ASP A 695 -8.80 11.81 26.23
C ASP A 695 -10.24 11.71 26.75
N ASP A 696 -10.65 12.71 27.53
CA ASP A 696 -11.99 12.78 28.12
C ASP A 696 -13.11 12.83 27.07
N THR A 697 -12.84 13.42 25.89
CA THR A 697 -13.82 13.46 24.80
C THR A 697 -14.05 12.06 24.23
N LYS A 698 -12.97 11.28 24.04
CA LYS A 698 -13.07 9.87 23.65
C LYS A 698 -13.76 9.05 24.73
N ARG A 699 -13.42 9.24 26.01
CA ARG A 699 -14.07 8.54 27.13
C ARG A 699 -15.57 8.83 27.22
N GLY A 700 -16.01 10.04 26.88
CA GLY A 700 -17.44 10.39 26.81
C GLY A 700 -18.16 9.83 25.58
N THR A 701 -17.42 9.54 24.51
CA THR A 701 -17.98 9.08 23.21
C THR A 701 -17.98 7.56 23.08
N PHE A 702 -16.99 6.89 23.68
CA PHE A 702 -16.75 5.46 23.58
C PHE A 702 -16.64 4.83 24.97
N ASP A 703 -17.35 3.72 25.16
CA ASP A 703 -17.30 2.92 26.38
C ASP A 703 -16.00 2.07 26.47
N ARG A 704 -15.61 1.73 27.71
CA ARG A 704 -14.50 0.81 27.99
C ARG A 704 -14.86 -0.61 27.54
N PHE A 705 -13.83 -1.40 27.25
CA PHE A 705 -14.00 -2.83 26.99
C PHE A 705 -14.45 -3.55 28.27
N LYS A 706 -15.53 -4.31 28.17
CA LYS A 706 -16.17 -5.01 29.29
C LYS A 706 -16.39 -6.48 28.94
N TYR A 707 -16.53 -7.35 29.94
CA TYR A 707 -16.82 -8.77 29.72
C TYR A 707 -17.52 -9.39 30.94
N VAL A 708 -18.12 -10.57 30.75
CA VAL A 708 -18.69 -11.41 31.80
C VAL A 708 -17.89 -12.71 31.85
N ARG A 709 -17.47 -13.19 33.03
CA ARG A 709 -16.80 -14.50 33.11
C ARG A 709 -17.79 -15.62 32.79
N TYR A 710 -17.33 -16.70 32.16
CA TYR A 710 -18.21 -17.81 31.81
C TYR A 710 -18.95 -18.39 33.03
N ALA A 711 -18.25 -18.54 34.17
CA ALA A 711 -18.86 -19.00 35.42
C ALA A 711 -19.98 -18.06 35.93
N ASP A 712 -19.78 -16.74 35.82
CA ASP A 712 -20.76 -15.73 36.23
C ASP A 712 -21.99 -15.73 35.28
N PHE A 713 -21.76 -15.94 33.98
CA PHE A 713 -22.82 -16.11 32.98
C PHE A 713 -23.67 -17.36 33.23
N GLN A 714 -23.03 -18.48 33.62
CA GLN A 714 -23.74 -19.70 34.04
C GLN A 714 -24.54 -19.46 35.32
N GLN A 715 -23.96 -18.76 36.30
CA GLN A 715 -24.63 -18.45 37.56
C GLN A 715 -25.88 -17.58 37.38
N CYS A 716 -25.87 -16.65 36.40
CA CYS A 716 -26.99 -15.77 36.13
C CYS A 716 -28.26 -16.54 35.67
N GLY A 717 -28.09 -17.63 34.91
CA GLY A 717 -29.20 -18.47 34.43
C GLY A 717 -30.08 -17.86 33.33
N ARG A 718 -29.76 -16.65 32.88
CA ARG A 718 -30.37 -15.91 31.77
C ARG A 718 -29.33 -14.98 31.16
N LEU A 719 -29.67 -14.27 30.07
CA LEU A 719 -28.81 -13.19 29.60
C LEU A 719 -28.68 -12.10 30.68
N PRO A 720 -27.46 -11.80 31.15
CA PRO A 720 -27.27 -10.75 32.15
C PRO A 720 -27.49 -9.37 31.52
N ARG A 721 -28.23 -8.52 32.22
CA ARG A 721 -28.35 -7.09 31.91
C ARG A 721 -27.13 -6.36 32.48
N SER A 722 -26.73 -5.26 31.86
CA SER A 722 -25.62 -4.42 32.34
C SER A 722 -25.69 -4.02 33.82
N SER A 723 -26.90 -3.91 34.39
CA SER A 723 -27.13 -3.57 35.80
C SER A 723 -27.08 -4.76 36.76
N ASP A 724 -26.96 -6.00 36.28
CA ASP A 724 -26.96 -7.21 37.12
C ASP A 724 -25.63 -7.44 37.86
N SER A 725 -24.65 -6.54 37.71
CA SER A 725 -23.36 -6.57 38.42
C SER A 725 -22.46 -7.78 38.14
N PHE A 726 -22.72 -8.53 37.06
CA PHE A 726 -21.85 -9.59 36.55
C PHE A 726 -20.77 -9.09 35.57
N THR A 727 -20.89 -7.85 35.09
CA THR A 727 -19.99 -7.25 34.10
C THR A 727 -18.73 -6.68 34.75
N LYS A 728 -17.57 -6.98 34.17
CA LYS A 728 -16.26 -6.42 34.53
C LYS A 728 -15.76 -5.45 33.47
N ASP A 729 -15.14 -4.35 33.88
CA ASP A 729 -14.61 -3.27 33.02
C ASP A 729 -13.08 -3.12 33.09
N HIS A 730 -12.42 -3.97 33.88
CA HIS A 730 -10.96 -4.03 34.04
C HIS A 730 -10.46 -5.47 33.88
N ILE A 731 -9.33 -5.65 33.19
CA ILE A 731 -8.59 -6.92 33.15
C ILE A 731 -7.72 -6.97 34.41
N GLU A 732 -8.13 -7.70 35.45
CA GLU A 732 -7.34 -7.81 36.69
C GLU A 732 -5.90 -8.23 36.37
N HIS A 733 -4.94 -7.32 36.52
CA HIS A 733 -3.53 -7.62 36.35
C HIS A 733 -2.98 -8.16 37.65
N VAL A 734 -3.09 -9.47 37.83
CA VAL A 734 -2.34 -10.19 38.86
C VAL A 734 -1.13 -10.82 38.19
N GLU A 735 0.09 -10.45 38.60
CA GLU A 735 1.32 -11.10 38.12
C GLU A 735 1.20 -12.62 38.26
N GLY A 736 1.34 -13.35 37.15
CA GLY A 736 1.20 -14.80 37.09
C GLY A 736 -0.19 -15.33 36.70
N THR A 737 -1.20 -14.48 36.48
CA THR A 737 -2.49 -14.91 35.89
C THR A 737 -2.49 -14.81 34.37
N GLU A 738 -2.98 -15.86 33.71
CA GLU A 738 -3.08 -15.91 32.24
C GLU A 738 -4.19 -14.98 31.72
N THR A 739 -4.01 -14.42 30.52
CA THR A 739 -4.94 -13.43 29.94
C THR A 739 -6.30 -14.07 29.63
N PRO A 740 -7.43 -13.39 29.92
CA PRO A 740 -8.77 -13.92 29.64
C PRO A 740 -8.97 -14.12 28.14
N PHE A 741 -9.63 -15.22 27.78
CA PHE A 741 -10.06 -15.52 26.41
C PHE A 741 -11.51 -15.09 26.26
N VAL A 742 -11.79 -14.07 25.44
CA VAL A 742 -13.10 -13.43 25.33
C VAL A 742 -13.77 -13.82 24.01
N LEU A 743 -14.93 -14.47 24.11
CA LEU A 743 -15.82 -14.74 23.00
C LEU A 743 -16.86 -13.62 22.84
N PHE A 744 -16.89 -12.99 21.68
CA PHE A 744 -17.94 -12.07 21.26
C PHE A 744 -19.13 -12.86 20.72
N PHE A 745 -20.31 -12.66 21.27
CA PHE A 745 -21.54 -13.20 20.70
C PHE A 745 -22.24 -12.18 19.82
N SER A 746 -22.36 -12.51 18.54
CA SER A 746 -23.19 -11.79 17.58
C SER A 746 -24.52 -12.53 17.41
N TYR A 747 -25.64 -11.88 17.74
CA TYR A 747 -26.94 -12.54 17.79
C TYR A 747 -28.11 -11.58 17.55
N ARG A 748 -29.28 -12.13 17.22
CA ARG A 748 -30.52 -11.35 17.10
C ARG A 748 -31.24 -11.24 18.44
N TRP A 749 -31.89 -10.09 18.65
CA TRP A 749 -32.88 -9.93 19.70
C TRP A 749 -34.19 -10.58 19.25
N ILE A 750 -34.59 -11.69 19.90
CA ILE A 750 -35.74 -12.52 19.51
C ILE A 750 -36.97 -12.29 20.41
N ALA A 751 -36.84 -11.49 21.47
CA ALA A 751 -37.93 -11.17 22.40
C ALA A 751 -39.18 -10.60 21.70
N LYS A 752 -39.00 -9.94 20.55
CA LYS A 752 -40.06 -9.29 19.76
C LYS A 752 -40.43 -10.06 18.48
N ASP A 753 -39.87 -11.25 18.27
CA ASP A 753 -40.21 -12.04 17.09
C ASP A 753 -41.68 -12.52 17.15
N PRO A 754 -42.35 -12.69 15.99
CA PRO A 754 -43.73 -13.20 15.96
C PRO A 754 -43.85 -14.54 16.67
N GLY A 755 -44.74 -14.63 17.66
CA GLY A 755 -44.96 -15.84 18.47
C GLY A 755 -44.03 -15.97 19.69
N SER A 756 -43.10 -15.04 19.89
CA SER A 756 -42.24 -14.95 21.07
C SER A 756 -42.94 -14.19 22.22
N GLN A 757 -42.71 -14.62 23.45
CA GLN A 757 -43.10 -13.86 24.66
C GLN A 757 -41.86 -13.15 25.21
N SER A 758 -41.91 -11.82 25.26
CA SER A 758 -40.81 -10.98 25.75
C SER A 758 -40.60 -11.15 27.25
N ASP A 759 -39.34 -11.33 27.66
CA ASP A 759 -38.93 -11.32 29.07
C ASP A 759 -38.51 -9.90 29.50
N GLY A 760 -39.49 -9.03 29.75
CA GLY A 760 -39.22 -7.63 30.11
C GLY A 760 -38.50 -6.86 28.98
N ASP A 761 -37.36 -6.25 29.31
CA ASP A 761 -36.48 -5.54 28.36
C ASP A 761 -35.36 -6.44 27.79
N SER A 762 -35.32 -7.73 28.18
CA SER A 762 -34.36 -8.71 27.68
C SER A 762 -34.44 -8.87 26.15
N PRO A 763 -33.30 -9.07 25.47
CA PRO A 763 -33.29 -9.42 24.05
C PRO A 763 -33.72 -10.87 23.79
N ASP A 764 -33.86 -11.69 24.84
CA ASP A 764 -34.29 -13.08 24.80
C ASP A 764 -35.79 -13.24 25.11
N ASN A 765 -36.33 -14.41 24.86
CA ASN A 765 -37.68 -14.78 25.26
C ASN A 765 -37.72 -15.35 26.68
N VAL A 766 -38.93 -15.50 27.23
CA VAL A 766 -39.16 -16.09 28.58
C VAL A 766 -38.68 -17.53 28.71
N GLN A 767 -38.36 -18.22 27.60
CA GLN A 767 -37.75 -19.55 27.58
C GLN A 767 -36.21 -19.51 27.58
N HIS A 768 -35.60 -18.32 27.61
CA HIS A 768 -34.16 -18.10 27.58
C HIS A 768 -33.49 -18.83 26.40
N THR A 769 -34.11 -18.75 25.22
CA THR A 769 -33.70 -19.52 24.04
C THR A 769 -32.31 -19.13 23.56
N GLN A 770 -32.00 -17.83 23.51
CA GLN A 770 -30.66 -17.36 23.12
C GLN A 770 -29.62 -17.69 24.17
N TYR A 771 -29.92 -17.51 25.46
CA TYR A 771 -29.03 -17.90 26.55
C TYR A 771 -28.62 -19.38 26.46
N ASN A 772 -29.62 -20.27 26.34
CA ASN A 772 -29.37 -21.70 26.22
C ASN A 772 -28.60 -22.07 24.93
N ARG A 773 -28.86 -21.35 23.83
CA ARG A 773 -28.12 -21.52 22.57
C ARG A 773 -26.66 -21.07 22.69
N MET A 774 -26.39 -19.97 23.40
CA MET A 774 -25.03 -19.52 23.67
C MET A 774 -24.26 -20.55 24.50
N LEU A 775 -24.87 -21.13 25.54
CA LEU A 775 -24.24 -22.20 26.33
C LEU A 775 -23.83 -23.39 25.45
N ARG A 776 -24.73 -23.89 24.59
CA ARG A 776 -24.41 -25.00 23.68
C ARG A 776 -23.31 -24.64 22.68
N ALA A 777 -23.34 -23.43 22.13
CA ALA A 777 -22.29 -22.94 21.24
C ALA A 777 -20.91 -22.85 21.93
N ILE A 778 -20.88 -22.44 23.21
CA ILE A 778 -19.65 -22.43 24.01
C ILE A 778 -19.11 -23.84 24.23
N GLU A 779 -19.97 -24.81 24.54
CA GLU A 779 -19.54 -26.20 24.73
C GLU A 779 -18.95 -26.79 23.44
N LEU A 780 -19.61 -26.59 22.30
CA LEU A 780 -19.06 -26.98 20.98
C LEU A 780 -17.72 -26.30 20.69
N PHE A 781 -17.58 -25.01 21.05
CA PHE A 781 -16.34 -24.28 20.87
C PHE A 781 -15.20 -24.87 21.73
N LEU A 782 -15.48 -25.19 23.00
CA LEU A 782 -14.50 -25.79 23.91
C LEU A 782 -14.09 -27.21 23.50
N GLU A 783 -15.00 -27.96 22.85
CA GLU A 783 -14.67 -29.26 22.25
C GLU A 783 -13.69 -29.12 21.08
N LEU A 784 -13.87 -28.10 20.22
CA LEU A 784 -12.95 -27.80 19.11
C LEU A 784 -11.60 -27.22 19.60
N HIS A 785 -11.60 -26.52 20.73
CA HIS A 785 -10.44 -25.81 21.28
C HIS A 785 -10.07 -26.32 22.68
N SER A 786 -9.75 -27.61 22.80
CA SER A 786 -9.48 -28.28 24.08
C SER A 786 -8.30 -27.70 24.88
N GLY A 787 -7.47 -26.85 24.26
CA GLY A 787 -6.38 -26.12 24.91
C GLY A 787 -6.82 -24.87 25.69
N ILE A 788 -8.08 -24.44 25.57
CA ILE A 788 -8.60 -23.26 26.28
C ILE A 788 -9.18 -23.69 27.63
N ASP A 789 -8.61 -23.17 28.72
CA ASP A 789 -9.16 -23.39 30.06
C ASP A 789 -10.49 -22.65 30.24
N ARG A 790 -11.52 -23.39 30.66
CA ARG A 790 -12.85 -22.88 31.01
C ARG A 790 -12.80 -21.75 32.04
N SER A 791 -11.85 -21.79 32.98
CA SER A 791 -11.71 -20.77 34.02
C SER A 791 -11.31 -19.40 33.47
N ARG A 792 -10.68 -19.38 32.28
CA ARG A 792 -10.22 -18.18 31.57
C ARG A 792 -11.22 -17.67 30.54
N LEU A 793 -12.30 -18.42 30.29
CA LEU A 793 -13.29 -18.07 29.28
C LEU A 793 -14.18 -16.92 29.79
N CYS A 794 -14.29 -15.90 28.96
CA CYS A 794 -15.12 -14.73 29.17
C CYS A 794 -16.00 -14.50 27.95
N ILE A 795 -17.08 -13.76 28.15
CA ILE A 795 -18.12 -13.54 27.16
C ILE A 795 -18.33 -12.03 27.03
N TRP A 796 -18.34 -11.55 25.80
CA TRP A 796 -18.82 -10.24 25.43
C TRP A 796 -20.19 -10.40 24.75
N LEU A 797 -21.20 -9.72 25.26
CA LEU A 797 -22.53 -9.63 24.63
C LEU A 797 -23.13 -8.25 24.90
N ASP A 798 -23.83 -7.69 23.92
CA ASP A 798 -24.33 -6.31 23.94
C ASP A 798 -25.19 -5.99 25.17
N PHE A 799 -26.12 -6.86 25.56
CA PHE A 799 -27.04 -6.65 26.69
C PHE A 799 -26.35 -6.56 28.06
N ALA A 800 -25.23 -7.28 28.24
CA ALA A 800 -24.46 -7.28 29.48
C ALA A 800 -23.36 -6.21 29.49
N CYS A 801 -22.72 -5.99 28.34
CA CYS A 801 -21.52 -5.18 28.23
C CYS A 801 -21.80 -3.73 27.82
N ILE A 802 -22.96 -3.42 27.24
CA ILE A 802 -23.41 -2.05 26.97
C ILE A 802 -24.36 -1.62 28.08
N ASP A 803 -24.17 -0.41 28.62
CA ASP A 803 -25.11 0.19 29.56
C ASP A 803 -26.49 0.35 28.90
N GLN A 804 -27.46 -0.48 29.30
CA GLN A 804 -28.81 -0.47 28.73
C GLN A 804 -29.61 0.79 29.11
N ASP A 805 -29.18 1.50 30.15
CA ASP A 805 -29.77 2.78 30.57
C ASP A 805 -29.13 3.97 29.83
N ASN A 806 -27.95 3.77 29.22
CA ASN A 806 -27.26 4.74 28.37
C ASN A 806 -26.46 4.07 27.23
N GLN A 807 -27.18 3.61 26.20
CA GLN A 807 -26.59 2.74 25.17
C GLN A 807 -25.60 3.43 24.23
N LYS A 808 -25.66 4.76 24.08
CA LYS A 808 -24.94 5.48 23.00
C LYS A 808 -23.43 5.20 22.98
N PRO A 809 -22.68 5.32 24.09
CA PRO A 809 -21.23 5.06 24.08
C PRO A 809 -20.88 3.60 23.83
N GLY A 810 -21.66 2.66 24.37
CA GLY A 810 -21.41 1.23 24.17
C GLY A 810 -21.69 0.77 22.74
N VAL A 811 -22.76 1.29 22.11
CA VAL A 811 -23.06 1.05 20.70
C VAL A 811 -21.98 1.68 19.80
N ALA A 812 -21.48 2.86 20.15
CA ALA A 812 -20.36 3.46 19.42
C ALA A 812 -19.09 2.59 19.49
N SER A 813 -18.80 1.97 20.64
CA SER A 813 -17.62 1.13 20.83
C SER A 813 -17.71 -0.28 20.25
N LEU A 814 -18.86 -0.72 19.74
CA LEU A 814 -19.09 -2.09 19.25
C LEU A 814 -17.98 -2.63 18.36
N PRO A 815 -17.56 -1.94 17.27
CA PRO A 815 -16.48 -2.43 16.42
C PRO A 815 -15.14 -2.58 17.15
N MET A 816 -14.77 -1.63 18.02
CA MET A 816 -13.52 -1.67 18.79
C MET A 816 -13.56 -2.75 19.86
N ASN A 817 -14.74 -3.00 20.44
CA ASN A 817 -14.93 -4.09 21.39
C ASN A 817 -14.76 -5.44 20.70
N LEU A 818 -15.33 -5.63 19.50
CA LEU A 818 -15.12 -6.84 18.71
C LEU A 818 -13.64 -7.06 18.40
N ALA A 819 -12.90 -6.01 17.99
CA ALA A 819 -11.47 -6.10 17.71
C ALA A 819 -10.65 -6.63 18.91
N GLN A 820 -11.10 -6.34 20.13
CA GLN A 820 -10.46 -6.71 21.39
C GLN A 820 -10.85 -8.12 21.87
N CYS A 821 -11.81 -8.79 21.24
CA CYS A 821 -12.16 -10.18 21.55
C CYS A 821 -11.20 -11.17 20.85
N ASP A 822 -11.02 -12.36 21.42
CA ASP A 822 -10.17 -13.41 20.84
C ASP A 822 -10.91 -14.19 19.75
N GLY A 823 -12.23 -14.34 19.90
CA GLY A 823 -13.06 -14.97 18.89
C GLY A 823 -14.48 -14.44 18.85
N VAL A 824 -15.17 -14.73 17.76
CA VAL A 824 -16.56 -14.36 17.49
C VAL A 824 -17.37 -15.63 17.25
N VAL A 825 -18.54 -15.71 17.87
CA VAL A 825 -19.56 -16.72 17.59
C VAL A 825 -20.84 -16.02 17.11
N SER A 826 -21.16 -16.20 15.83
CA SER A 826 -22.37 -15.67 15.21
C SER A 826 -23.50 -16.69 15.31
N LEU A 827 -24.56 -16.36 16.03
CA LEU A 827 -25.76 -17.20 16.14
C LEU A 827 -26.68 -16.96 14.93
N ILE A 828 -26.41 -17.65 13.82
CA ILE A 828 -27.10 -17.39 12.56
C ILE A 828 -28.50 -18.02 12.50
N ASP A 829 -29.44 -17.30 11.90
CA ASP A 829 -30.75 -17.78 11.47
C ASP A 829 -31.11 -17.12 10.13
N GLU A 830 -32.29 -17.42 9.58
CA GLU A 830 -32.74 -16.90 8.28
C GLU A 830 -32.75 -15.36 8.18
N ARG A 831 -32.80 -14.65 9.33
CA ARG A 831 -32.89 -13.18 9.39
C ARG A 831 -31.62 -12.51 9.88
N TYR A 832 -30.59 -13.27 10.25
CA TYR A 832 -29.36 -12.73 10.84
C TYR A 832 -28.68 -11.71 9.90
N TYR A 833 -28.52 -12.08 8.63
CA TYR A 833 -27.88 -11.25 7.61
C TYR A 833 -28.74 -10.09 7.07
N GLU A 834 -29.99 -9.98 7.51
CA GLU A 834 -30.84 -8.83 7.20
C GLU A 834 -30.56 -7.63 8.13
N ARG A 835 -29.94 -7.84 9.29
CA ARG A 835 -29.69 -6.76 10.27
C ARG A 835 -28.38 -6.05 10.00
N SER A 836 -28.44 -4.73 9.84
CA SER A 836 -27.26 -3.92 9.56
C SER A 836 -26.16 -4.02 10.63
N TRP A 837 -26.50 -3.99 11.93
CA TRP A 837 -25.49 -4.08 13.00
C TRP A 837 -24.79 -5.44 13.06
N CYS A 838 -25.51 -6.55 12.85
CA CYS A 838 -24.89 -7.87 12.72
C CYS A 838 -23.96 -7.92 11.49
N CYS A 839 -24.34 -7.28 10.38
CA CYS A 839 -23.47 -7.16 9.22
C CYS A 839 -22.20 -6.35 9.52
N VAL A 840 -22.25 -5.31 10.37
CA VAL A 840 -21.07 -4.54 10.77
C VAL A 840 -20.10 -5.44 11.54
N GLU A 841 -20.62 -6.26 12.45
CA GLU A 841 -19.83 -7.24 13.21
C GLU A 841 -19.19 -8.27 12.29
N VAL A 842 -19.94 -8.80 11.32
CA VAL A 842 -19.43 -9.75 10.32
C VAL A 842 -18.34 -9.11 9.46
N LEU A 843 -18.58 -7.90 8.93
CA LEU A 843 -17.58 -7.17 8.15
C LEU A 843 -16.30 -6.95 8.96
N MET A 844 -16.44 -6.60 10.25
CA MET A 844 -15.31 -6.38 11.14
C MET A 844 -14.48 -7.64 11.35
N ILE A 845 -15.11 -8.77 11.68
CA ILE A 845 -14.39 -10.01 11.90
C ILE A 845 -13.79 -10.58 10.61
N GLN A 846 -14.47 -10.42 9.47
CA GLN A 846 -13.92 -10.77 8.16
C GLN A 846 -12.63 -9.99 7.87
N THR A 847 -12.66 -8.66 8.04
CA THR A 847 -11.47 -7.82 7.85
C THR A 847 -10.33 -8.26 8.77
N LEU A 848 -10.61 -8.41 10.07
CA LEU A 848 -9.59 -8.78 11.05
C LEU A 848 -8.94 -10.15 10.75
N ARG A 849 -9.75 -11.14 10.36
CA ARG A 849 -9.23 -12.47 9.97
C ARG A 849 -8.40 -12.40 8.69
N LYS A 850 -8.91 -11.72 7.65
CA LYS A 850 -8.22 -11.61 6.35
C LYS A 850 -6.88 -10.88 6.48
N ALA A 851 -6.84 -9.78 7.24
CA ALA A 851 -5.68 -8.93 7.35
C ALA A 851 -4.63 -9.44 8.35
N TYR A 852 -5.06 -10.01 9.48
CA TYR A 852 -4.17 -10.26 10.62
C TYR A 852 -4.09 -11.72 11.09
N GLY A 853 -5.09 -12.54 10.76
CA GLY A 853 -5.16 -13.95 11.19
C GLY A 853 -5.19 -14.15 12.71
N LEU A 854 -5.54 -13.11 13.47
CA LEU A 854 -5.48 -13.09 14.94
C LEU A 854 -6.72 -13.65 15.63
N HIS A 855 -7.87 -13.53 14.96
CA HIS A 855 -9.18 -13.79 15.53
C HIS A 855 -9.76 -15.10 15.01
N ILE A 856 -10.52 -15.78 15.85
CA ILE A 856 -11.28 -16.98 15.47
C ILE A 856 -12.73 -16.59 15.22
N TRP A 857 -13.37 -17.16 14.19
CA TRP A 857 -14.78 -16.88 13.90
C TRP A 857 -15.55 -18.12 13.49
N TYR A 858 -16.61 -18.40 14.24
CA TYR A 858 -17.56 -19.46 13.95
C TYR A 858 -18.97 -18.93 13.77
N GLU A 859 -19.71 -19.58 12.88
CA GLU A 859 -21.17 -19.52 12.84
C GLU A 859 -21.75 -20.74 13.54
N HIS A 860 -22.63 -20.50 14.52
CA HIS A 860 -23.48 -21.53 15.10
C HIS A 860 -24.79 -21.61 14.32
N PHE A 861 -25.02 -22.74 13.68
CA PHE A 861 -26.26 -22.99 12.94
C PHE A 861 -26.95 -24.27 13.42
N ILE A 862 -28.26 -24.32 13.21
CA ILE A 862 -29.10 -25.46 13.49
C ILE A 862 -29.57 -25.98 12.13
N ASP A 863 -29.25 -27.22 11.80
CA ASP A 863 -29.70 -27.84 10.55
C ASP A 863 -31.24 -27.93 10.56
N PRO A 864 -31.94 -27.31 9.59
CA PRO A 864 -33.39 -27.27 9.58
C PRO A 864 -34.05 -28.64 9.32
N HIS A 865 -33.32 -29.62 8.78
CA HIS A 865 -33.82 -30.96 8.49
C HIS A 865 -33.54 -31.94 9.63
N THR A 866 -32.33 -31.88 10.21
CA THR A 866 -31.89 -32.83 11.24
C THR A 866 -32.06 -32.30 12.66
N GLY A 867 -32.19 -30.98 12.83
CA GLY A 867 -32.17 -30.31 14.12
C GLY A 867 -30.80 -30.33 14.80
N GLN A 868 -29.76 -30.84 14.12
CA GLN A 868 -28.41 -30.95 14.67
C GLN A 868 -27.75 -29.56 14.73
N GLU A 869 -27.16 -29.26 15.88
CA GLU A 869 -26.43 -28.01 16.12
C GLU A 869 -24.92 -28.24 15.85
N SER A 870 -24.25 -27.29 15.20
CA SER A 870 -22.81 -27.35 14.98
C SER A 870 -22.19 -25.97 14.79
N LEU A 871 -20.86 -25.90 14.92
CA LEU A 871 -20.06 -24.74 14.56
C LEU A 871 -19.39 -24.98 13.21
N ARG A 872 -19.44 -23.99 12.33
CA ARG A 872 -18.66 -23.94 11.09
C ARG A 872 -17.85 -22.66 11.02
N ASP A 873 -16.72 -22.68 10.32
CA ASP A 873 -15.97 -21.45 10.04
C ASP A 873 -16.87 -20.40 9.39
N GLY A 874 -16.78 -19.16 9.87
CA GLY A 874 -17.52 -18.07 9.26
C GLY A 874 -17.03 -17.75 7.84
N PRO A 875 -17.93 -17.40 6.91
CA PRO A 875 -17.58 -17.20 5.51
C PRO A 875 -16.72 -15.95 5.33
N LEU A 876 -15.46 -16.12 4.90
CA LEU A 876 -14.55 -14.99 4.68
C LEU A 876 -14.96 -14.13 3.46
N ASP A 877 -15.65 -14.71 2.48
CA ASP A 877 -15.94 -14.07 1.18
C ASP A 877 -17.40 -13.66 1.00
N LEU A 878 -18.16 -13.54 2.09
CA LEU A 878 -19.49 -12.98 2.03
C LEU A 878 -19.41 -11.48 1.70
N ASP A 879 -20.08 -11.07 0.61
CA ASP A 879 -20.17 -9.66 0.24
C ASP A 879 -21.20 -8.92 1.12
N ILE A 880 -20.76 -7.81 1.72
CA ILE A 880 -21.56 -6.98 2.61
C ILE A 880 -21.49 -5.54 2.11
N ASN A 881 -22.59 -5.09 1.52
CA ASN A 881 -22.82 -3.70 1.14
C ASN A 881 -23.82 -3.05 2.11
N MET A 882 -23.37 -2.14 2.98
CA MET A 882 -24.26 -1.46 3.94
C MET A 882 -25.27 -0.53 3.27
N ALA A 883 -24.99 -0.04 2.07
CA ALA A 883 -25.92 0.81 1.33
C ALA A 883 -27.22 0.07 0.95
N GLU A 884 -27.19 -1.26 0.88
CA GLU A 884 -28.33 -2.10 0.50
C GLU A 884 -29.03 -2.77 1.69
N LYS A 885 -28.48 -2.68 2.91
CA LYS A 885 -29.05 -3.35 4.09
C LYS A 885 -30.31 -2.66 4.62
N LYS A 886 -31.19 -3.47 5.22
CA LYS A 886 -32.40 -3.00 5.92
C LYS A 886 -31.99 -2.34 7.23
N VAL A 887 -32.29 -1.04 7.36
CA VAL A 887 -32.06 -0.27 8.58
C VAL A 887 -33.37 -0.05 9.31
N THR A 888 -33.30 0.03 10.65
CA THR A 888 -34.49 0.38 11.46
C THR A 888 -34.92 1.82 11.19
N TYR A 889 -33.95 2.72 11.01
CA TYR A 889 -34.16 4.11 10.65
C TYR A 889 -33.21 4.48 9.50
N GLU A 890 -33.73 5.09 8.42
CA GLU A 890 -32.91 5.51 7.28
C GLU A 890 -31.84 6.55 7.67
N THR A 891 -32.07 7.29 8.75
CA THR A 891 -31.08 8.20 9.35
C THR A 891 -29.81 7.49 9.82
N ASP A 892 -29.82 6.17 10.06
CA ASP A 892 -28.65 5.40 10.47
C ASP A 892 -27.75 5.00 9.29
N ARG A 893 -28.27 5.03 8.06
CA ARG A 893 -27.54 4.56 6.86
C ARG A 893 -26.20 5.28 6.64
N PRO A 894 -26.08 6.62 6.77
CA PRO A 894 -24.80 7.31 6.63
C PRO A 894 -23.76 6.89 7.67
N LYS A 895 -24.19 6.53 8.88
CA LYS A 895 -23.31 6.01 9.94
C LYS A 895 -22.79 4.61 9.59
N LEU A 896 -23.65 3.75 9.06
CA LEU A 896 -23.29 2.39 8.67
C LEU A 896 -22.33 2.36 7.48
N ILE A 897 -22.56 3.20 6.46
CA ILE A 897 -21.65 3.36 5.32
C ILE A 897 -20.28 3.87 5.80
N PHE A 898 -20.27 4.84 6.71
CA PHE A 898 -19.02 5.32 7.31
C PHE A 898 -18.29 4.20 8.07
N LEU A 899 -19.00 3.42 8.89
CA LEU A 899 -18.41 2.31 9.63
C LEU A 899 -17.88 1.22 8.69
N GLU A 900 -18.61 0.88 7.63
CA GLU A 900 -18.12 -0.05 6.61
C GLU A 900 -16.77 0.40 6.06
N ARG A 901 -16.66 1.66 5.63
CA ARG A 901 -15.41 2.23 5.13
C ARG A 901 -14.29 2.16 6.16
N GLN A 902 -14.54 2.59 7.40
CA GLN A 902 -13.53 2.57 8.46
C GLN A 902 -13.09 1.16 8.86
N THR A 903 -14.01 0.20 8.82
CA THR A 903 -13.71 -1.21 9.03
C THR A 903 -12.86 -1.76 7.90
N ARG A 904 -13.16 -1.47 6.63
CA ARG A 904 -12.32 -1.89 5.50
C ARG A 904 -10.91 -1.30 5.60
N LEU A 905 -10.79 -0.02 5.98
CA LEU A 905 -9.52 0.66 6.22
C LEU A 905 -8.72 0.07 7.40
N LEU A 906 -9.35 -0.69 8.30
CA LEU A 906 -8.62 -1.35 9.37
C LEU A 906 -7.82 -2.55 8.86
N GLY A 907 -8.18 -3.15 7.72
CA GLY A 907 -7.52 -4.33 7.16
C GLY A 907 -6.31 -4.08 6.26
#